data_AF-A0A4R2H9M4-F1
#
_entry.id   AF-A0A4R2H9M4-F1
#
_cell.length_a   1.000
_cell.length_b   1.000
_cell.length_c   1.000
_cell.angle_alpha   90.00
_cell.angle_beta   90.00
_cell.angle_gamma   90.00
#
_symmetry.space_group_name_H-M   'P 1'
#
loop_
_entity.id
_entity.type
_entity.pdbx_description
1 polymer ?
#
loop_
_entity_poly.entity_id
_entity_poly.type
_entity_poly.pdbx_seq_one_letter_code
_entity_poly.pdbx_strand_id
1 'polypeptide(L)'
;MNSNELLIELRKFVLTKSGLRNIDPAHCKVISEYVFQETKNYVSETTIKRFFGFANTLHKFSLFTLNSLSQYVGYSDWDAFRRDKKDNITVTQSLWQTLKLKAKSITDASLVIKKNNSGVPFEFTAKRSFYYPDFDYFLKNNYQFATVSAQPGHGKSILMAHLVEHFFHSEQALYKNDIVLLINSNVIMSTIQAGLTLKEWFAREFNFGSVSEMITYLKDNPLQKEGRFIIIIDGIDDYLASSNRFKSFVDFLYSIEENNFLKTVISVRTHTWINLQPALTGSAFLTKSWYTGVYYDEETLCNVPPLSTKEILYTLSHIEKKLVMIDDISQSLITQLKTPFWLQVYFKLSNEIKNLELEDPLLCYELINYFLEKKILLAKKSTEKIFLLKKITEHISIGNKGLRVAKENVLSYIDSYPDAYEELLYTGILIEEKRLSTVVPTEIVRFLNNDIYTYFVFIQITENFKYKSSKAFFEYILQNFDPKTALRNNILNWSVRFCVNRNEIAELKNILMLPFTNEEKNKAFDFICSVAKYELSKSNSMFNKQSIGQDFIDLMASGRTMSKLYKETIKNISDNVLNQDIQIMLHIIECNILLIDIDKASLVNTMQLLKRNYKRLNELFPINPYDLILYFYNNLINKPNEGRSFEDKIIKLCHQIDQSPPLRNEALTTTEILCYRLVLLTLFTQKNYAECHRFIMAILNKYPNIFYIRNSVFSPFLLIHLGHTYLKLNYYKKAQRIVDFVDKIIRSDYTYYTPFISVGFFIFKASFYNCIHNYEQAVIESDEGLKIAEKEDFKMLEVTLYLLKIDSLKHTDVSEEVSNIIKQLLNFLSYHKISMPDYTNLNGGDFEQTFKVLKSYRK
;
A
#
# COMPACT_ATOMS: atom_id res chain seq x y z
N MET A 1 50.05 -26.37 -1.17
CA MET A 1 48.63 -26.71 -0.97
C MET A 1 48.29 -26.83 0.51
N ASN A 2 47.16 -26.23 0.93
CA ASN A 2 46.51 -26.52 2.23
C ASN A 2 45.87 -27.92 2.21
N SER A 3 45.66 -28.56 3.36
CA SER A 3 45.08 -29.92 3.43
C SER A 3 43.74 -30.05 2.69
N ASN A 4 42.96 -28.98 2.57
CA ASN A 4 41.68 -28.96 1.84
C ASN A 4 41.83 -29.00 0.31
N GLU A 5 42.88 -28.41 -0.27
CA GLU A 5 43.11 -28.43 -1.72
C GLU A 5 43.51 -29.83 -2.18
N LEU A 6 44.34 -30.53 -1.40
CA LEU A 6 44.69 -31.93 -1.62
C LEU A 6 43.46 -32.86 -1.51
N LEU A 7 42.52 -32.55 -0.62
CA LEU A 7 41.26 -33.30 -0.52
C LEU A 7 40.36 -33.08 -1.74
N ILE A 8 40.32 -31.86 -2.29
CA ILE A 8 39.58 -31.55 -3.53
C ILE A 8 40.16 -32.31 -4.71
N GLU A 9 41.49 -32.38 -4.83
CA GLU A 9 42.11 -33.20 -5.88
C GLU A 9 41.82 -34.68 -5.69
N LEU A 10 41.98 -35.20 -4.46
CA LEU A 10 41.69 -36.60 -4.17
C LEU A 10 40.24 -36.95 -4.55
N ARG A 11 39.26 -36.06 -4.27
CA ARG A 11 37.86 -36.22 -4.72
C ARG A 11 37.75 -36.37 -6.23
N LYS A 12 38.43 -35.52 -7.01
CA LYS A 12 38.39 -35.58 -8.48
C LYS A 12 38.95 -36.89 -9.02
N PHE A 13 40.08 -37.36 -8.46
CA PHE A 13 40.68 -38.63 -8.87
C PHE A 13 39.80 -39.82 -8.48
N VAL A 14 39.18 -39.81 -7.30
CA VAL A 14 38.23 -40.85 -6.89
C VAL A 14 37.04 -40.91 -7.86
N LEU A 15 36.47 -39.76 -8.24
CA LEU A 15 35.37 -39.70 -9.22
C LEU A 15 35.77 -40.22 -10.59
N THR A 16 36.94 -39.79 -11.06
CA THR A 16 37.48 -40.19 -12.37
C THR A 16 37.69 -41.70 -12.41
N LYS A 17 38.28 -42.28 -11.36
CA LYS A 17 38.50 -43.72 -11.27
C LYS A 17 37.20 -44.50 -11.12
N SER A 18 36.22 -43.97 -10.41
CA SER A 18 34.89 -44.57 -10.30
C SER A 18 34.03 -44.42 -11.57
N GLY A 19 34.54 -43.79 -12.64
CA GLY A 19 33.84 -43.64 -13.92
C GLY A 19 32.65 -42.66 -13.87
N LEU A 20 32.59 -41.81 -12.85
CA LEU A 20 31.46 -40.90 -12.61
C LEU A 20 31.81 -39.48 -13.05
N ARG A 21 31.00 -38.91 -13.97
CA ARG A 21 31.15 -37.51 -14.41
C ARG A 21 30.62 -36.52 -13.38
N ASN A 22 29.53 -36.85 -12.70
CA ASN A 22 28.91 -36.10 -11.62
C ASN A 22 28.61 -37.07 -10.45
N ILE A 23 28.56 -36.55 -9.22
CA ILE A 23 28.30 -37.34 -8.02
C ILE A 23 27.03 -36.88 -7.31
N ASP A 24 26.28 -37.85 -6.79
CA ASP A 24 25.07 -37.67 -5.99
C ASP A 24 25.19 -38.55 -4.73
N PRO A 25 24.38 -38.31 -3.67
CA PRO A 25 24.45 -39.09 -2.45
C PRO A 25 24.26 -40.61 -2.64
N ALA A 26 23.51 -41.04 -3.65
CA ALA A 26 23.30 -42.46 -3.98
C ALA A 26 24.57 -43.13 -4.51
N HIS A 27 25.44 -42.39 -5.20
CA HIS A 27 26.69 -42.89 -5.76
C HIS A 27 27.76 -43.19 -4.69
N CYS A 28 27.61 -42.61 -3.49
CA CYS A 28 28.57 -42.82 -2.40
C CYS A 28 28.63 -44.27 -1.92
N LYS A 29 27.54 -45.04 -2.07
CA LYS A 29 27.51 -46.47 -1.74
C LYS A 29 28.38 -47.26 -2.72
N VAL A 30 28.22 -46.99 -4.01
CA VAL A 30 29.00 -47.62 -5.08
C VAL A 30 30.50 -47.33 -4.94
N ILE A 31 30.86 -46.08 -4.63
CA ILE A 31 32.27 -45.71 -4.41
C ILE A 31 32.85 -46.43 -3.18
N SER A 32 32.06 -46.55 -2.10
CA SER A 32 32.44 -47.30 -0.90
C SER A 32 32.75 -48.77 -1.21
N GLU A 33 31.93 -49.41 -2.04
CA GLU A 33 32.12 -50.78 -2.51
C GLU A 33 33.35 -50.91 -3.42
N TYR A 34 33.58 -49.99 -4.35
CA TYR A 34 34.75 -50.00 -5.22
C TYR A 34 36.06 -49.81 -4.46
N VAL A 35 36.10 -48.90 -3.49
CA VAL A 35 37.26 -48.69 -2.62
C VAL A 35 37.58 -49.98 -1.86
N PHE A 36 36.56 -50.65 -1.31
CA PHE A 36 36.75 -51.92 -0.60
C PHE A 36 37.21 -53.06 -1.53
N GLN A 37 36.63 -53.16 -2.73
CA GLN A 37 36.97 -54.22 -3.68
C GLN A 37 38.45 -54.15 -4.08
N GLU A 38 38.97 -52.96 -4.36
CA GLU A 38 40.35 -52.76 -4.81
C GLU A 38 41.37 -52.69 -3.69
N THR A 39 41.08 -51.96 -2.60
CA THR A 39 42.09 -51.72 -1.54
C THR A 39 41.97 -52.67 -0.37
N LYS A 40 40.87 -53.44 -0.28
CA LYS A 40 40.45 -54.23 0.89
C LYS A 40 40.23 -53.40 2.18
N ASN A 41 40.28 -52.08 2.09
CA ASN A 41 40.00 -51.18 3.21
C ASN A 41 38.54 -50.74 3.17
N TYR A 42 37.85 -50.91 4.30
CA TYR A 42 36.44 -50.52 4.41
C TYR A 42 36.29 -49.03 4.78
N VAL A 43 35.75 -48.24 3.86
CA VAL A 43 35.36 -46.84 4.09
C VAL A 43 33.86 -46.73 3.92
N SER A 44 33.11 -46.45 5.00
CA SER A 44 31.64 -46.49 4.98
C SER A 44 31.01 -45.47 4.01
N GLU A 45 29.82 -45.78 3.49
CA GLU A 45 29.03 -44.87 2.64
C GLU A 45 28.85 -43.49 3.28
N THR A 46 28.61 -43.41 4.59
CA THR A 46 28.44 -42.14 5.31
C THR A 46 29.75 -41.34 5.37
N THR A 47 30.89 -42.02 5.49
CA THR A 47 32.22 -41.40 5.38
C THR A 47 32.47 -40.88 3.96
N ILE A 48 32.06 -41.60 2.91
CA ILE A 48 32.14 -41.11 1.52
C ILE A 48 31.20 -39.91 1.27
N LYS A 49 29.97 -39.94 1.82
CA LYS A 49 29.03 -38.78 1.75
C LYS A 49 29.63 -37.53 2.39
N ARG A 50 30.24 -37.68 3.57
CA ARG A 50 31.00 -36.60 4.23
C ARG A 50 32.20 -36.18 3.39
N PHE A 51 32.93 -37.15 2.83
CA PHE A 51 34.08 -36.89 1.97
C PHE A 51 33.71 -36.05 0.76
N PHE A 52 32.54 -36.22 0.15
CA PHE A 52 32.08 -35.40 -0.98
C PHE A 52 31.25 -34.16 -0.60
N GLY A 53 31.01 -33.91 0.69
CA GLY A 53 30.31 -32.71 1.16
C GLY A 53 28.78 -32.81 1.20
N PHE A 54 28.21 -34.01 1.02
CA PHE A 54 26.76 -34.26 1.15
C PHE A 54 26.28 -34.37 2.60
N ALA A 55 27.20 -34.45 3.56
CA ALA A 55 26.91 -34.51 4.98
C ALA A 55 27.96 -33.71 5.78
N ASN A 56 27.53 -33.06 6.86
CA ASN A 56 28.41 -32.23 7.70
C ASN A 56 29.58 -33.02 8.28
N THR A 57 30.78 -32.47 8.14
CA THR A 57 32.02 -32.96 8.75
C THR A 57 32.35 -32.17 10.01
N LEU A 58 32.14 -32.76 11.19
CA LEU A 58 32.50 -32.16 12.48
C LEU A 58 34.00 -32.31 12.82
N HIS A 59 34.71 -33.27 12.20
CA HIS A 59 36.12 -33.56 12.44
C HIS A 59 36.88 -33.82 11.12
N LYS A 60 38.21 -33.68 11.14
CA LYS A 60 39.09 -34.03 10.01
C LYS A 60 38.99 -35.53 9.69
N PHE A 61 39.12 -35.88 8.40
CA PHE A 61 39.16 -37.30 7.99
C PHE A 61 40.37 -38.01 8.59
N SER A 62 40.18 -39.26 9.00
CA SER A 62 41.26 -40.07 9.56
C SER A 62 42.31 -40.39 8.50
N LEU A 63 43.56 -40.58 8.93
CA LEU A 63 44.64 -40.99 8.03
C LEU A 63 44.31 -42.30 7.32
N PHE A 64 43.59 -43.21 7.98
CA PHE A 64 43.08 -44.44 7.39
C PHE A 64 42.16 -44.17 6.19
N THR A 65 41.20 -43.26 6.32
CA THR A 65 40.31 -42.88 5.20
C THR A 65 41.09 -42.26 4.05
N LEU A 66 42.05 -41.39 4.34
CA LEU A 66 42.86 -40.73 3.30
C LEU A 66 43.80 -41.70 2.60
N ASN A 67 44.43 -42.62 3.33
CA ASN A 67 45.25 -43.68 2.75
C ASN A 67 44.42 -44.61 1.88
N SER A 68 43.25 -45.04 2.36
CA SER A 68 42.36 -45.94 1.60
C SER A 68 41.90 -45.32 0.29
N LEU A 69 41.55 -44.03 0.30
CA LEU A 69 41.14 -43.33 -0.92
C LEU A 69 42.32 -43.04 -1.85
N SER A 70 43.51 -42.76 -1.31
CA SER A 70 44.74 -42.57 -2.10
C SER A 70 45.20 -43.85 -2.78
N GLN A 71 45.10 -44.98 -2.06
CA GLN A 71 45.32 -46.32 -2.59
C GLN A 71 44.31 -46.68 -3.66
N TYR A 72 43.05 -46.34 -3.44
CA TYR A 72 42.03 -46.53 -4.46
C TYR A 72 42.42 -45.77 -5.72
N VAL A 73 42.90 -44.52 -5.66
CA VAL A 73 43.30 -43.79 -6.88
C VAL A 73 44.69 -44.15 -7.44
N GLY A 74 45.36 -45.17 -6.91
CA GLY A 74 46.61 -45.73 -7.46
C GLY A 74 47.91 -45.27 -6.79
N TYR A 75 47.84 -44.60 -5.63
CA TYR A 75 49.02 -44.18 -4.87
C TYR A 75 49.28 -45.11 -3.69
N SER A 76 50.53 -45.24 -3.21
CA SER A 76 50.83 -46.15 -2.09
C SER A 76 50.15 -45.73 -0.78
N ASP A 77 50.07 -44.43 -0.52
CA ASP A 77 49.44 -43.83 0.65
C ASP A 77 49.16 -42.32 0.40
N TRP A 78 48.57 -41.67 1.41
CA TRP A 78 48.27 -40.24 1.36
C TRP A 78 49.52 -39.34 1.27
N ASP A 79 50.67 -39.78 1.79
CA ASP A 79 51.92 -39.03 1.73
C ASP A 79 52.55 -39.08 0.33
N ALA A 80 52.44 -40.20 -0.38
CA ALA A 80 52.84 -40.35 -1.77
C ALA A 80 51.97 -39.49 -2.69
N PHE A 81 50.64 -39.50 -2.49
CA PHE A 81 49.72 -38.60 -3.20
C PHE A 81 50.09 -37.13 -2.98
N ARG A 82 50.40 -36.75 -1.73
CA ARG A 82 50.78 -35.37 -1.38
C ARG A 82 52.10 -34.92 -2.00
N ARG A 83 53.08 -35.82 -2.12
CA ARG A 83 54.38 -35.52 -2.74
C ARG A 83 54.24 -35.33 -4.25
N ASP A 84 53.56 -36.26 -4.93
CA ASP A 84 53.30 -36.16 -6.37
C ASP A 84 52.55 -34.89 -6.76
N LYS A 85 51.58 -34.46 -5.93
CA LYS A 85 50.84 -33.21 -6.16
C LYS A 85 51.54 -31.94 -5.68
N LYS A 86 52.59 -32.06 -4.86
CA LYS A 86 53.50 -30.93 -4.57
C LYS A 86 54.49 -30.69 -5.71
N ASP A 87 54.94 -31.75 -6.38
CA ASP A 87 56.01 -31.66 -7.40
C ASP A 87 55.47 -31.32 -8.81
N ASN A 88 54.18 -31.51 -9.08
CA ASN A 88 53.54 -31.22 -10.39
C ASN A 88 53.02 -29.76 -10.57
N ILE A 89 53.35 -28.80 -9.69
CA ILE A 89 52.85 -27.39 -9.79
C ILE A 89 53.93 -26.45 -10.35
N THR A 90 54.37 -26.72 -11.58
CA THR A 90 55.16 -25.75 -12.37
C THR A 90 54.57 -25.55 -13.76
N VAL A 91 53.25 -25.40 -13.85
CA VAL A 91 52.58 -24.80 -15.03
C VAL A 91 51.49 -23.82 -14.59
N THR A 92 51.91 -22.56 -14.45
CA THR A 92 51.16 -21.30 -14.69
C THR A 92 49.68 -21.19 -14.25
N GLN A 93 49.42 -21.08 -12.94
CA GLN A 93 48.29 -20.25 -12.46
C GLN A 93 48.88 -19.03 -11.75
N SER A 94 48.55 -17.82 -12.22
CA SER A 94 49.00 -16.60 -11.56
C SER A 94 48.40 -16.52 -10.15
N LEU A 95 49.14 -15.98 -9.19
CA LEU A 95 48.63 -15.74 -7.83
C LEU A 95 47.31 -14.97 -7.88
N TRP A 96 47.19 -14.00 -8.79
CA TRP A 96 45.97 -13.23 -9.04
C TRP A 96 44.77 -14.10 -9.40
N GLN A 97 44.94 -15.07 -10.31
CA GLN A 97 43.87 -16.02 -10.65
C GLN A 97 43.45 -16.88 -9.45
N THR A 98 44.41 -17.26 -8.60
CA THR A 98 44.11 -18.02 -7.37
C THR A 98 43.30 -17.18 -6.39
N LEU A 99 43.71 -15.93 -6.14
CA LEU A 99 42.97 -14.98 -5.32
C LEU A 99 41.56 -14.73 -5.87
N LYS A 100 41.45 -14.57 -7.20
CA LYS A 100 40.18 -14.36 -7.91
C LYS A 100 39.23 -15.54 -7.75
N LEU A 101 39.71 -16.78 -7.89
CA LEU A 101 38.88 -17.98 -7.73
C LEU A 101 38.34 -18.11 -6.31
N LYS A 102 39.18 -17.86 -5.29
CA LYS A 102 38.78 -17.90 -3.89
C LYS A 102 37.78 -16.80 -3.54
N ALA A 103 38.06 -15.57 -3.94
CA ALA A 103 37.15 -14.44 -3.74
C ALA A 103 35.81 -14.67 -4.45
N LYS A 104 35.83 -15.20 -5.69
CA LYS A 104 34.62 -15.56 -6.43
C LYS A 104 33.77 -16.58 -5.67
N SER A 105 34.37 -17.64 -5.11
CA SER A 105 33.63 -18.64 -4.33
C SER A 105 32.91 -18.03 -3.12
N ILE A 106 33.56 -17.11 -2.39
CA ILE A 106 32.97 -16.43 -1.23
C ILE A 106 31.87 -15.47 -1.68
N THR A 107 32.13 -14.71 -2.75
CA THR A 107 31.18 -13.75 -3.33
C THR A 107 29.94 -14.44 -3.87
N ASP A 108 30.07 -15.54 -4.61
CA ASP A 108 28.94 -16.31 -5.15
C ASP A 108 28.05 -16.85 -4.02
N ALA A 109 28.65 -17.40 -2.97
CA ALA A 109 27.90 -17.85 -1.79
C ALA A 109 27.16 -16.68 -1.11
N SER A 110 27.81 -15.53 -0.93
CA SER A 110 27.20 -14.33 -0.37
C SER A 110 26.07 -13.77 -1.25
N LEU A 111 26.22 -13.79 -2.57
CA LEU A 111 25.20 -13.35 -3.52
C LEU A 111 23.96 -14.24 -3.47
N VAL A 112 24.13 -15.56 -3.48
CA VAL A 112 23.01 -16.52 -3.38
C VAL A 112 22.20 -16.26 -2.10
N ILE A 113 22.88 -16.08 -0.95
CA ILE A 113 22.22 -15.77 0.31
C ILE A 113 21.44 -14.45 0.22
N LYS A 114 22.04 -13.39 -0.34
CA LYS A 114 21.37 -12.08 -0.46
C LYS A 114 20.17 -12.13 -1.41
N LYS A 115 20.29 -12.82 -2.54
CA LYS A 115 19.18 -13.02 -3.49
C LYS A 115 18.03 -13.77 -2.84
N ASN A 116 18.31 -14.86 -2.13
CA ASN A 116 17.29 -15.65 -1.45
C ASN A 116 16.62 -14.88 -0.30
N ASN A 117 17.34 -13.96 0.35
CA ASN A 117 16.84 -13.14 1.45
C ASN A 117 16.22 -11.79 1.03
N SER A 118 16.11 -11.50 -0.28
CA SER A 118 15.60 -10.22 -0.79
C SER A 118 14.11 -9.99 -0.52
N GLY A 119 13.37 -11.03 -0.10
CA GLY A 119 11.98 -10.93 0.37
C GLY A 119 10.93 -10.85 -0.74
N VAL A 120 11.31 -10.34 -1.90
CA VAL A 120 10.63 -10.45 -3.20
C VAL A 120 11.60 -11.19 -4.12
N PRO A 121 11.15 -12.02 -5.09
CA PRO A 121 12.07 -12.65 -6.04
C PRO A 121 13.06 -11.63 -6.64
N PHE A 122 14.35 -11.93 -6.57
CA PHE A 122 15.41 -10.96 -6.88
C PHE A 122 15.27 -10.37 -8.30
N GLU A 123 14.84 -11.18 -9.26
CA GLU A 123 14.57 -10.77 -10.65
C GLU A 123 13.48 -9.70 -10.78
N PHE A 124 12.54 -9.66 -9.84
CA PHE A 124 11.45 -8.68 -9.82
C PHE A 124 11.89 -7.35 -9.18
N THR A 125 13.03 -7.33 -8.48
CA THR A 125 13.51 -6.11 -7.82
C THR A 125 14.12 -5.14 -8.84
N ALA A 126 13.86 -3.84 -8.65
CA ALA A 126 14.43 -2.82 -9.52
C ALA A 126 15.97 -2.71 -9.38
N LYS A 127 16.67 -2.53 -10.50
CA LYS A 127 18.15 -2.53 -10.58
C LYS A 127 18.84 -1.27 -10.01
N ARG A 128 18.08 -0.27 -9.52
CA ARG A 128 18.57 0.92 -8.78
C ARG A 128 19.76 1.62 -9.47
N SER A 129 19.61 1.93 -10.76
CA SER A 129 20.69 2.43 -11.63
C SER A 129 21.24 3.80 -11.25
N PHE A 130 20.57 4.55 -10.38
CA PHE A 130 21.03 5.88 -9.91
C PHE A 130 22.46 5.84 -9.34
N TYR A 131 22.87 4.73 -8.72
CA TYR A 131 24.18 4.58 -8.08
C TYR A 131 25.28 4.09 -9.04
N TYR A 132 24.94 3.63 -10.25
CA TYR A 132 25.91 3.05 -11.17
C TYR A 132 26.99 4.05 -11.62
N PRO A 133 26.65 5.29 -12.01
CA PRO A 133 27.66 6.28 -12.38
C PRO A 133 28.58 6.66 -11.21
N ASP A 134 28.01 6.79 -10.01
CA ASP A 134 28.70 7.15 -8.78
C ASP A 134 29.71 6.06 -8.38
N PHE A 135 29.29 4.79 -8.46
CA PHE A 135 30.13 3.63 -8.21
C PHE A 135 31.25 3.49 -9.25
N ASP A 136 30.95 3.71 -10.53
CA ASP A 136 31.93 3.68 -11.60
C ASP A 136 32.99 4.78 -11.43
N TYR A 137 32.57 5.98 -11.04
CA TYR A 137 33.46 7.10 -10.72
C TYR A 137 34.38 6.77 -9.54
N PHE A 138 33.84 6.20 -8.46
CA PHE A 138 34.63 5.73 -7.31
C PHE A 138 35.72 4.73 -7.73
N LEU A 139 35.37 3.75 -8.56
CA LEU A 139 36.30 2.71 -9.00
C LEU A 139 37.42 3.27 -9.89
N LYS A 140 37.13 4.27 -10.74
CA LYS A 140 38.10 4.88 -11.67
C LYS A 140 39.07 5.86 -11.01
N ASN A 141 38.65 6.54 -9.95
CA ASN A 141 39.46 7.58 -9.29
C ASN A 141 40.30 7.03 -8.14
N ASN A 142 41.11 7.89 -7.51
CA ASN A 142 42.08 7.53 -6.46
C ASN A 142 41.46 7.32 -5.06
N TYR A 143 40.13 7.24 -4.93
CA TYR A 143 39.47 6.96 -3.65
C TYR A 143 39.64 5.48 -3.27
N GLN A 144 39.84 5.18 -1.99
CA GLN A 144 39.95 3.80 -1.50
C GLN A 144 38.70 3.34 -0.78
N PHE A 145 37.99 4.25 -0.10
CA PHE A 145 36.85 3.91 0.74
C PHE A 145 35.58 4.57 0.21
N ALA A 146 34.47 3.84 0.23
CA ALA A 146 33.14 4.38 0.00
C ALA A 146 32.17 3.80 1.04
N THR A 147 31.16 4.57 1.41
CA THR A 147 30.11 4.12 2.33
C THR A 147 28.76 4.13 1.63
N VAL A 148 27.93 3.15 1.94
CA VAL A 148 26.50 3.17 1.61
C VAL A 148 25.71 3.20 2.92
N SER A 149 25.19 4.38 3.24
CA SER A 149 24.45 4.65 4.47
C SER A 149 22.97 4.85 4.17
N ALA A 150 22.13 4.12 4.89
CA ALA A 150 20.68 4.27 4.81
C ALA A 150 20.00 3.65 6.03
N GLN A 151 18.76 4.02 6.28
CA GLN A 151 17.95 3.38 7.31
C GLN A 151 17.66 1.90 6.98
N PRO A 152 17.22 1.09 7.96
CA PRO A 152 16.75 -0.27 7.71
C PRO A 152 15.65 -0.29 6.63
N GLY A 153 15.57 -1.38 5.85
CA GLY A 153 14.52 -1.55 4.85
C GLY A 153 14.66 -0.75 3.54
N HIS A 154 15.68 0.10 3.40
CA HIS A 154 15.94 0.91 2.19
C HIS A 154 16.61 0.15 1.02
N GLY A 155 16.79 -1.17 1.15
CA GLY A 155 17.29 -2.00 0.06
C GLY A 155 18.81 -1.98 -0.17
N LYS A 156 19.63 -1.55 0.80
CA LYS A 156 21.10 -1.51 0.70
C LYS A 156 21.72 -2.83 0.21
N SER A 157 21.35 -3.95 0.83
CA SER A 157 21.87 -5.27 0.48
C SER A 157 21.48 -5.72 -0.92
N ILE A 158 20.29 -5.33 -1.39
CA ILE A 158 19.79 -5.61 -2.75
C ILE A 158 20.54 -4.75 -3.76
N LEU A 159 20.77 -3.46 -3.45
CA LEU A 159 21.62 -2.58 -4.24
C LEU A 159 23.03 -3.16 -4.41
N MET A 160 23.66 -3.64 -3.32
CA MET A 160 24.99 -4.27 -3.39
C MET A 160 25.00 -5.52 -4.28
N ALA A 161 23.97 -6.36 -4.20
CA ALA A 161 23.87 -7.53 -5.06
C ALA A 161 23.75 -7.15 -6.55
N HIS A 162 22.91 -6.15 -6.88
CA HIS A 162 22.80 -5.63 -8.25
C HIS A 162 24.10 -5.01 -8.77
N LEU A 163 24.83 -4.29 -7.94
CA LEU A 163 26.13 -3.71 -8.32
C LEU A 163 27.15 -4.80 -8.68
N VAL A 164 27.24 -5.84 -7.84
CA VAL A 164 28.16 -6.96 -8.09
C VAL A 164 27.80 -7.69 -9.38
N GLU A 165 26.52 -7.95 -9.61
CA GLU A 165 26.07 -8.56 -10.85
C GLU A 165 26.37 -7.70 -12.08
N HIS A 166 26.03 -6.41 -12.03
CA HIS A 166 26.16 -5.52 -13.17
C HIS A 166 27.63 -5.34 -13.59
N PHE A 167 28.49 -4.98 -12.63
CA PHE A 167 29.88 -4.58 -12.93
C PHE A 167 30.85 -5.73 -13.09
N PHE A 168 30.58 -6.91 -12.50
CA PHE A 168 31.58 -7.98 -12.39
C PHE A 168 31.13 -9.34 -12.92
N HIS A 169 29.86 -9.74 -12.75
CA HIS A 169 29.41 -11.09 -13.11
C HIS A 169 28.62 -11.16 -14.43
N SER A 170 27.97 -10.08 -14.86
CA SER A 170 27.16 -10.08 -16.08
C SER A 170 27.99 -10.42 -17.33
N GLU A 171 27.34 -10.96 -18.37
CA GLU A 171 28.02 -11.29 -19.63
C GLU A 171 28.67 -10.07 -20.29
N GLN A 172 28.13 -8.87 -20.04
CA GLN A 172 28.63 -7.58 -20.52
C GLN A 172 29.32 -6.75 -19.40
N ALA A 173 29.75 -7.40 -18.31
CA ALA A 173 30.38 -6.72 -17.18
C ALA A 173 31.63 -5.91 -17.59
N LEU A 174 31.68 -4.65 -17.16
CA LEU A 174 32.78 -3.71 -17.43
C LEU A 174 34.11 -4.14 -16.79
N TYR A 175 34.07 -4.82 -15.64
CA TYR A 175 35.24 -5.06 -14.79
C TYR A 175 35.50 -6.55 -14.51
N LYS A 176 35.40 -7.40 -15.53
CA LYS A 176 35.61 -8.86 -15.40
C LYS A 176 36.98 -9.27 -14.86
N ASN A 177 38.01 -8.44 -15.04
CA ASN A 177 39.38 -8.76 -14.61
C ASN A 177 39.63 -8.47 -13.13
N ASP A 178 38.78 -7.65 -12.51
CA ASP A 178 38.89 -7.29 -11.10
C ASP A 178 38.47 -8.44 -10.18
N ILE A 179 39.01 -8.41 -8.96
CA ILE A 179 38.64 -9.35 -7.89
C ILE A 179 37.59 -8.67 -7.02
N VAL A 180 36.45 -9.33 -6.79
CA VAL A 180 35.42 -8.85 -5.86
C VAL A 180 35.26 -9.85 -4.73
N LEU A 181 35.36 -9.34 -3.51
CA LEU A 181 35.12 -10.06 -2.26
C LEU A 181 33.91 -9.44 -1.55
N LEU A 182 32.74 -10.04 -1.72
CA LEU A 182 31.53 -9.68 -1.00
C LEU A 182 31.44 -10.46 0.32
N ILE A 183 31.61 -9.74 1.43
CA ILE A 183 31.55 -10.28 2.79
C ILE A 183 30.18 -9.94 3.39
N ASN A 184 29.51 -10.96 3.90
CA ASN A 184 28.26 -10.81 4.64
C ASN A 184 28.51 -10.90 6.16
N SER A 185 27.62 -10.31 6.94
CA SER A 185 27.66 -10.34 8.41
C SER A 185 27.81 -11.76 8.99
N ASN A 186 27.15 -12.75 8.39
CA ASN A 186 27.22 -14.16 8.80
C ASN A 186 28.63 -14.76 8.70
N VAL A 187 29.45 -14.33 7.75
CA VAL A 187 30.83 -14.82 7.61
C VAL A 187 31.67 -14.28 8.76
N ILE A 188 31.49 -13.01 9.10
CA ILE A 188 32.16 -12.37 10.23
C ILE A 188 31.70 -13.02 11.54
N MET A 189 30.39 -13.22 11.71
CA MET A 189 29.83 -13.81 12.93
C MET A 189 30.22 -15.27 13.13
N SER A 190 30.23 -16.08 12.06
CA SER A 190 30.66 -17.49 12.13
C SER A 190 32.15 -17.63 12.42
N THR A 191 32.97 -16.71 11.91
CA THR A 191 34.41 -16.63 12.24
C THR A 191 34.62 -16.37 13.73
N ILE A 192 33.85 -15.44 14.31
CA ILE A 192 33.89 -15.14 15.75
C ILE A 192 33.41 -16.34 16.58
N GLN A 193 32.32 -17.01 16.17
CA GLN A 193 31.82 -18.20 16.85
C GLN A 193 32.83 -19.37 16.82
N ALA A 194 33.62 -19.47 15.75
CA ALA A 194 34.70 -20.44 15.64
C ALA A 194 35.96 -20.07 16.47
N GLY A 195 35.94 -18.94 17.19
CA GLY A 195 37.07 -18.45 17.99
C GLY A 195 38.22 -17.85 17.16
N LEU A 196 38.01 -17.62 15.86
CA LEU A 196 39.03 -17.06 14.96
C LEU A 196 38.91 -15.53 14.89
N THR A 197 40.05 -14.85 14.73
CA THR A 197 40.07 -13.42 14.40
C THR A 197 39.86 -13.20 12.91
N LEU A 198 39.43 -11.99 12.51
CA LEU A 198 39.31 -11.62 11.09
C LEU A 198 40.64 -11.75 10.33
N LYS A 199 41.77 -11.51 11.02
CA LYS A 199 43.12 -11.70 10.48
C LYS A 199 43.40 -13.17 10.20
N GLU A 200 43.11 -14.07 11.14
CA GLU A 200 43.29 -15.51 10.98
C GLU A 200 42.39 -16.08 9.88
N TRP A 201 41.16 -15.60 9.77
CA TRP A 201 40.27 -15.95 8.67
C TRP A 201 40.85 -15.51 7.32
N PHE A 202 41.29 -14.26 7.20
CA PHE A 202 41.90 -13.76 5.97
C PHE A 202 43.16 -14.57 5.59
N ALA A 203 44.00 -14.90 6.56
CA ALA A 203 45.17 -15.75 6.36
C ALA A 203 44.82 -17.16 5.89
N ARG A 204 43.76 -17.75 6.44
CA ARG A 204 43.29 -19.07 6.02
C ARG A 204 42.78 -19.08 4.57
N GLU A 205 42.03 -18.05 4.19
CA GLU A 205 41.43 -17.99 2.85
C GLU A 205 42.48 -17.58 1.80
N PHE A 206 43.26 -16.52 2.04
CA PHE A 206 44.13 -15.90 1.03
C PHE A 206 45.63 -16.21 1.20
N ASN A 207 46.03 -16.95 2.24
CA ASN A 207 47.43 -17.26 2.56
C ASN A 207 48.32 -16.02 2.83
N PHE A 208 47.71 -14.90 3.23
CA PHE A 208 48.39 -13.67 3.67
C PHE A 208 48.03 -13.38 5.13
N GLY A 209 49.00 -13.08 5.99
CA GLY A 209 48.74 -12.81 7.41
C GLY A 209 47.85 -11.60 7.67
N SER A 210 47.83 -10.63 6.74
CA SER A 210 46.94 -9.47 6.79
C SER A 210 46.67 -8.88 5.40
N VAL A 211 45.67 -7.99 5.33
CA VAL A 211 45.40 -7.20 4.12
C VAL A 211 46.58 -6.29 3.79
N SER A 212 47.25 -5.73 4.80
CA SER A 212 48.45 -4.89 4.63
C SER A 212 49.60 -5.68 4.01
N GLU A 213 49.88 -6.91 4.47
CA GLU A 213 50.89 -7.79 3.86
C GLU A 213 50.58 -8.09 2.39
N MET A 214 49.32 -8.35 2.05
CA MET A 214 48.90 -8.54 0.66
C MET A 214 49.13 -7.26 -0.16
N ILE A 215 48.86 -6.08 0.41
CA ILE A 215 49.10 -4.80 -0.26
C ILE A 215 50.59 -4.61 -0.54
N THR A 216 51.45 -4.78 0.47
CA THR A 216 52.91 -4.62 0.33
C THR A 216 53.44 -5.58 -0.71
N TYR A 217 53.05 -6.86 -0.65
CA TYR A 217 53.46 -7.87 -1.63
C TYR A 217 53.08 -7.49 -3.07
N LEU A 218 51.86 -7.02 -3.30
CA LEU A 218 51.39 -6.63 -4.63
C LEU A 218 51.98 -5.30 -5.11
N LYS A 219 52.37 -4.39 -4.19
CA LYS A 219 53.15 -3.19 -4.53
C LYS A 219 54.55 -3.56 -5.01
N ASP A 220 55.19 -4.52 -4.33
CA ASP A 220 56.53 -5.00 -4.66
C ASP A 220 56.55 -5.86 -5.94
N ASN A 221 55.40 -6.47 -6.30
CA ASN A 221 55.25 -7.35 -7.46
C ASN A 221 54.16 -6.85 -8.45
N PRO A 222 54.34 -5.69 -9.10
CA PRO A 222 53.31 -5.07 -9.93
C PRO A 222 52.93 -5.90 -11.16
N LEU A 223 53.84 -6.75 -11.68
CA LEU A 223 53.57 -7.64 -12.82
C LEU A 223 52.57 -8.76 -12.50
N GLN A 224 52.38 -9.09 -11.22
CA GLN A 224 51.41 -10.11 -10.79
C GLN A 224 50.00 -9.55 -10.63
N LYS A 225 49.82 -8.23 -10.78
CA LYS A 225 48.54 -7.54 -10.62
C LYS A 225 47.87 -7.37 -11.97
N GLU A 226 46.74 -8.04 -12.17
CA GLU A 226 45.97 -7.97 -13.42
C GLU A 226 44.76 -7.00 -13.33
N GLY A 227 44.50 -6.41 -12.15
CA GLY A 227 43.35 -5.52 -11.93
C GLY A 227 43.28 -4.90 -10.54
N ARG A 228 42.06 -4.55 -10.11
CA ARG A 228 41.74 -4.03 -8.76
C ARG A 228 41.22 -5.14 -7.85
N PHE A 229 41.36 -4.93 -6.55
CA PHE A 229 40.78 -5.79 -5.52
C PHE A 229 39.70 -5.01 -4.77
N ILE A 230 38.45 -5.43 -4.89
CA ILE A 230 37.29 -4.73 -4.31
C ILE A 230 36.74 -5.56 -3.16
N ILE A 231 36.73 -4.99 -1.96
CA ILE A 231 36.10 -5.57 -0.76
C ILE A 231 34.78 -4.85 -0.52
N ILE A 232 33.68 -5.61 -0.55
CA ILE A 232 32.35 -5.08 -0.23
C ILE A 232 31.90 -5.73 1.07
N ILE A 233 31.69 -4.91 2.09
CA ILE A 233 31.31 -5.32 3.44
C ILE A 233 29.88 -4.85 3.67
N ASP A 234 28.93 -5.79 3.79
CA ASP A 234 27.52 -5.47 4.02
C ASP A 234 26.99 -6.08 5.33
N GLY A 235 26.30 -5.26 6.12
CA GLY A 235 25.62 -5.68 7.34
C GLY A 235 26.50 -5.77 8.58
N ILE A 236 27.56 -4.95 8.70
CA ILE A 236 28.46 -4.98 9.86
C ILE A 236 27.94 -4.23 11.09
N ASP A 237 26.73 -3.67 11.04
CA ASP A 237 26.14 -2.91 12.15
C ASP A 237 26.21 -3.66 13.47
N ASP A 238 25.82 -4.95 13.49
CA ASP A 238 25.81 -5.78 14.70
C ASP A 238 27.22 -6.08 15.23
N TYR A 239 28.20 -6.16 14.32
CA TYR A 239 29.60 -6.34 14.71
C TYR A 239 30.16 -5.06 15.35
N LEU A 240 29.80 -3.91 14.79
CA LEU A 240 30.24 -2.58 15.25
C LEU A 240 29.51 -2.10 16.51
N ALA A 241 28.43 -2.75 16.92
CA ALA A 241 27.68 -2.38 18.11
C ALA A 241 28.52 -2.48 19.41
N SER A 242 29.52 -3.37 19.47
CA SER A 242 30.38 -3.46 20.65
C SER A 242 31.61 -2.54 20.54
N SER A 243 31.89 -1.80 21.62
CA SER A 243 32.96 -0.80 21.67
C SER A 243 34.35 -1.36 21.30
N ASN A 244 34.69 -2.56 21.79
CA ASN A 244 35.96 -3.21 21.49
C ASN A 244 36.10 -3.58 20.01
N ARG A 245 35.02 -4.07 19.38
CA ARG A 245 35.02 -4.44 17.96
C ARG A 245 34.99 -3.20 17.07
N PHE A 246 34.26 -2.16 17.47
CA PHE A 246 34.26 -0.86 16.81
C PHE A 246 35.68 -0.29 16.73
N LYS A 247 36.39 -0.24 17.87
CA LYS A 247 37.78 0.22 17.91
C LYS A 247 38.69 -0.65 17.03
N SER A 248 38.57 -1.97 17.13
CA SER A 248 39.34 -2.92 16.30
C SER A 248 39.11 -2.72 14.81
N PHE A 249 37.88 -2.39 14.40
CA PHE A 249 37.53 -2.10 13.01
C PHE A 249 38.12 -0.77 12.52
N VAL A 250 38.06 0.27 13.35
CA VAL A 250 38.70 1.56 13.05
C VAL A 250 40.22 1.40 12.94
N ASP A 251 40.84 0.67 13.86
CA ASP A 251 42.27 0.35 13.82
C ASP A 251 42.64 -0.45 12.55
N PHE A 252 41.75 -1.35 12.11
CA PHE A 252 41.90 -2.05 10.83
C PHE A 252 41.86 -1.09 9.64
N LEU A 253 40.93 -0.13 9.60
CA LEU A 253 40.90 0.88 8.53
C LEU A 253 42.18 1.73 8.51
N TYR A 254 42.71 2.08 9.68
CA TYR A 254 43.99 2.80 9.80
C TYR A 254 45.20 1.99 9.34
N SER A 255 45.16 0.66 9.44
CA SER A 255 46.24 -0.22 9.01
C SER A 255 46.35 -0.40 7.50
N ILE A 256 45.34 0.04 6.74
CA ILE A 256 45.34 -0.04 5.27
C ILE A 256 46.18 1.10 4.71
N GLU A 257 47.30 0.75 4.07
CA GLU A 257 48.18 1.72 3.43
C GLU A 257 47.57 2.38 2.19
N GLU A 258 47.98 3.62 1.90
CA GLU A 258 47.58 4.32 0.68
C GLU A 258 47.96 3.53 -0.58
N ASN A 259 46.96 3.24 -1.42
CA ASN A 259 47.10 2.53 -2.67
C ASN A 259 45.90 2.81 -3.61
N ASN A 260 46.07 2.60 -4.92
CA ASN A 260 45.01 2.92 -5.90
C ASN A 260 44.19 1.70 -6.34
N PHE A 261 44.55 0.48 -5.90
CA PHE A 261 44.00 -0.76 -6.43
C PHE A 261 43.05 -1.51 -5.50
N LEU A 262 43.22 -1.36 -4.20
CA LEU A 262 42.30 -1.86 -3.19
C LEU A 262 41.18 -0.84 -3.03
N LYS A 263 39.94 -1.28 -3.24
CA LYS A 263 38.74 -0.47 -3.04
C LYS A 263 37.89 -1.16 -1.97
N THR A 264 37.43 -0.41 -0.98
CA THR A 264 36.60 -0.93 0.11
C THR A 264 35.27 -0.18 0.14
N VAL A 265 34.17 -0.92 0.12
CA VAL A 265 32.81 -0.40 0.16
C VAL A 265 32.13 -0.94 1.40
N ILE A 266 31.63 -0.06 2.25
CA ILE A 266 31.03 -0.43 3.53
C ILE A 266 29.56 -0.03 3.52
N SER A 267 28.66 -0.99 3.72
CA SER A 267 27.22 -0.74 3.88
C SER A 267 26.82 -0.79 5.35
N VAL A 268 26.29 0.32 5.86
CA VAL A 268 25.91 0.53 7.27
C VAL A 268 24.57 1.25 7.42
N ARG A 269 23.98 1.15 8.60
CA ARG A 269 22.85 1.98 9.02
C ARG A 269 23.31 3.40 9.33
N THR A 270 22.40 4.36 9.16
CA THR A 270 22.65 5.78 9.46
C THR A 270 23.14 6.00 10.90
N HIS A 271 22.55 5.30 11.88
CA HIS A 271 22.98 5.35 13.28
C HIS A 271 24.46 4.94 13.45
N THR A 272 24.86 3.83 12.83
CA THR A 272 26.24 3.34 12.88
C THR A 272 27.20 4.31 12.18
N TRP A 273 26.76 4.91 11.07
CA TRP A 273 27.53 5.91 10.33
C TRP A 273 27.80 7.18 11.14
N ILE A 274 26.81 7.67 11.90
CA ILE A 274 26.95 8.82 12.82
C ILE A 274 28.10 8.62 13.81
N ASN A 275 28.27 7.39 14.33
CA ASN A 275 29.34 7.09 15.28
C ASN A 275 30.69 6.88 14.57
N LEU A 276 30.69 6.37 13.34
CA LEU A 276 31.90 6.08 12.57
C LEU A 276 32.53 7.35 11.98
N GLN A 277 31.73 8.26 11.43
CA GLN A 277 32.22 9.46 10.73
C GLN A 277 33.19 10.32 11.57
N PRO A 278 32.92 10.66 12.84
CA PRO A 278 33.86 11.41 13.68
C PRO A 278 35.18 10.67 13.89
N ALA A 279 35.13 9.36 14.08
CA ALA A 279 36.31 8.53 14.26
C ALA A 279 37.20 8.51 13.02
N LEU A 280 36.63 8.70 11.82
CA LEU A 280 37.36 8.76 10.54
C LEU A 280 37.95 10.15 10.27
N THR A 281 37.24 11.22 10.63
CA THR A 281 37.71 12.61 10.44
C THR A 281 38.96 12.97 11.23
N GLY A 282 39.30 12.17 12.26
CA GLY A 282 40.55 12.31 13.01
C GLY A 282 41.81 12.04 12.18
N SER A 283 41.70 11.49 10.97
CA SER A 283 42.83 11.22 10.08
C SER A 283 42.70 11.90 8.73
N ALA A 284 43.73 12.65 8.36
CA ALA A 284 43.83 13.30 7.05
C ALA A 284 43.86 12.28 5.90
N PHE A 285 44.48 11.12 6.10
CA PHE A 285 44.55 10.05 5.11
C PHE A 285 43.17 9.48 4.79
N LEU A 286 42.41 9.07 5.82
CA LEU A 286 41.08 8.51 5.62
C LEU A 286 40.14 9.52 5.00
N THR A 287 40.17 10.78 5.48
CA THR A 287 39.32 11.86 4.96
C THR A 287 39.58 12.11 3.47
N LYS A 288 40.85 12.15 3.04
CA LYS A 288 41.21 12.33 1.61
C LYS A 288 40.84 11.12 0.75
N SER A 289 40.90 9.91 1.32
CA SER A 289 40.70 8.65 0.60
C SER A 289 39.24 8.18 0.58
N TRP A 290 38.34 8.88 1.26
CA TRP A 290 36.92 8.55 1.36
C TRP A 290 36.09 9.24 0.28
N TYR A 291 35.25 8.48 -0.40
CA TYR A 291 34.27 8.97 -1.35
C TYR A 291 32.89 9.03 -0.70
N THR A 292 32.29 10.21 -0.70
CA THR A 292 30.95 10.46 -0.12
C THR A 292 29.81 10.19 -1.12
N GLY A 293 30.07 10.39 -2.41
CA GLY A 293 29.08 10.21 -3.47
C GLY A 293 28.17 11.43 -3.69
N VAL A 294 27.53 11.49 -4.86
CA VAL A 294 26.67 12.62 -5.25
C VAL A 294 25.35 12.66 -4.49
N TYR A 295 24.83 11.49 -4.10
CA TYR A 295 23.52 11.35 -3.45
C TYR A 295 23.56 11.45 -1.92
N TYR A 296 24.71 11.80 -1.34
CA TYR A 296 24.84 11.91 0.11
C TYR A 296 24.12 13.17 0.62
N ASP A 297 23.14 12.94 1.48
CA ASP A 297 22.43 14.00 2.20
C ASP A 297 23.07 14.19 3.58
N GLU A 298 23.62 15.37 3.84
CA GLU A 298 24.25 15.72 5.12
C GLU A 298 23.24 15.82 6.27
N GLU A 299 21.97 16.13 6.00
CA GLU A 299 20.95 16.26 7.05
C GLU A 299 20.47 14.88 7.54
N THR A 300 20.23 13.96 6.60
CA THR A 300 19.74 12.61 6.91
C THR A 300 20.85 11.58 7.01
N LEU A 301 22.08 11.94 6.64
CA LEU A 301 23.28 11.10 6.62
C LEU A 301 23.07 9.81 5.81
N CYS A 302 22.25 9.89 4.76
CA CYS A 302 21.88 8.79 3.87
C CYS A 302 22.34 9.09 2.44
N ASN A 303 22.78 8.07 1.71
CA ASN A 303 23.07 8.19 0.27
C ASN A 303 22.26 7.23 -0.61
N VAL A 304 21.28 6.55 -0.03
CA VAL A 304 20.36 5.66 -0.72
C VAL A 304 18.97 6.31 -0.70
N PRO A 305 18.54 6.96 -1.79
CA PRO A 305 17.22 7.60 -1.84
C PRO A 305 16.09 6.55 -1.77
N PRO A 306 14.87 6.93 -1.38
CA PRO A 306 13.70 6.05 -1.50
C PRO A 306 13.48 5.56 -2.95
N LEU A 307 12.61 4.56 -3.14
CA LEU A 307 12.26 4.09 -4.49
C LEU A 307 11.54 5.19 -5.27
N SER A 308 11.91 5.33 -6.55
CA SER A 308 11.15 6.15 -7.49
C SER A 308 9.85 5.45 -7.88
N THR A 309 8.84 6.23 -8.33
CA THR A 309 7.57 5.67 -8.80
C THR A 309 7.78 4.64 -9.91
N LYS A 310 8.75 4.86 -10.82
CA LYS A 310 9.08 3.89 -11.89
C LYS A 310 9.58 2.55 -11.34
N GLU A 311 10.40 2.57 -10.29
CA GLU A 311 10.93 1.36 -9.65
C GLU A 311 9.83 0.59 -8.91
N ILE A 312 8.89 1.30 -8.28
CA ILE A 312 7.72 0.71 -7.62
C ILE A 312 6.83 0.02 -8.66
N LEU A 313 6.45 0.73 -9.74
CA LEU A 313 5.62 0.19 -10.80
C LEU A 313 6.26 -1.02 -11.49
N TYR A 314 7.58 -0.97 -11.74
CA TYR A 314 8.33 -2.11 -12.28
C TYR A 314 8.18 -3.33 -11.36
N THR A 315 8.44 -3.16 -10.07
CA THR A 315 8.39 -4.27 -9.11
C THR A 315 6.97 -4.82 -8.97
N LEU A 316 5.96 -3.96 -8.84
CA LEU A 316 4.56 -4.36 -8.75
C LEU A 316 4.08 -5.08 -10.00
N SER A 317 4.47 -4.62 -11.20
CA SER A 317 4.07 -5.26 -12.45
C SER A 317 4.55 -6.72 -12.55
N HIS A 318 5.73 -7.01 -12.00
CA HIS A 318 6.26 -8.37 -11.96
C HIS A 318 5.58 -9.22 -10.87
N ILE A 319 5.25 -8.63 -9.72
CA ILE A 319 4.52 -9.32 -8.65
C ILE A 319 3.10 -9.70 -9.11
N GLU A 320 2.37 -8.74 -9.70
CA GLU A 320 1.01 -8.92 -10.18
C GLU A 320 0.91 -9.68 -11.50
N LYS A 321 2.04 -9.86 -12.20
CA LYS A 321 2.11 -10.46 -13.55
C LYS A 321 1.24 -9.73 -14.58
N LYS A 322 0.99 -8.44 -14.37
CA LYS A 322 0.28 -7.53 -15.28
C LYS A 322 0.99 -6.18 -15.32
N LEU A 323 0.82 -5.43 -16.41
CA LEU A 323 1.32 -4.06 -16.47
C LEU A 323 0.51 -3.19 -15.49
N VAL A 324 1.19 -2.60 -14.51
CA VAL A 324 0.57 -1.72 -13.51
C VAL A 324 0.96 -0.27 -13.80
N MET A 325 -0.04 0.58 -13.92
CA MET A 325 0.10 2.03 -14.12
C MET A 325 -0.10 2.79 -12.81
N ILE A 326 0.21 4.09 -12.82
CA ILE A 326 0.04 4.96 -11.63
C ILE A 326 -1.44 5.03 -11.22
N ASP A 327 -2.35 5.06 -12.20
CA ASP A 327 -3.78 5.20 -11.96
C ASP A 327 -4.41 3.95 -11.33
N ASP A 328 -3.73 2.79 -11.42
CA ASP A 328 -4.17 1.53 -10.82
C ASP A 328 -3.81 1.43 -9.32
N ILE A 329 -3.20 2.46 -8.72
CA ILE A 329 -2.67 2.41 -7.36
C ILE A 329 -3.14 3.63 -6.55
N SER A 330 -3.59 3.38 -5.31
CA SER A 330 -3.88 4.48 -4.39
C SER A 330 -2.62 5.32 -4.06
N GLN A 331 -2.79 6.65 -4.01
CA GLN A 331 -1.69 7.58 -3.73
C GLN A 331 -1.02 7.35 -2.35
N SER A 332 -1.82 6.92 -1.37
CA SER A 332 -1.32 6.52 -0.05
C SER A 332 -0.39 5.31 -0.14
N LEU A 333 -0.74 4.32 -0.96
CA LEU A 333 0.06 3.11 -1.15
C LEU A 333 1.36 3.42 -1.88
N ILE A 334 1.36 4.26 -2.91
CA ILE A 334 2.60 4.70 -3.59
C ILE A 334 3.56 5.32 -2.58
N THR A 335 3.04 6.17 -1.68
CA THR A 335 3.86 6.84 -0.67
C THR A 335 4.48 5.84 0.31
N GLN A 336 3.71 4.84 0.75
CA GLN A 336 4.20 3.76 1.62
C GLN A 336 5.25 2.88 0.91
N LEU A 337 4.98 2.48 -0.34
CA LEU A 337 5.86 1.60 -1.14
C LEU A 337 7.18 2.25 -1.58
N LYS A 338 7.39 3.55 -1.36
CA LYS A 338 8.71 4.19 -1.51
C LYS A 338 9.80 3.52 -0.68
N THR A 339 9.43 2.87 0.41
CA THR A 339 10.37 2.02 1.17
C THR A 339 10.29 0.59 0.63
N PRO A 340 11.39 0.02 0.08
CA PRO A 340 11.41 -1.35 -0.47
C PRO A 340 10.88 -2.41 0.49
N PHE A 341 11.05 -2.19 1.79
CA PHE A 341 10.48 -3.02 2.83
C PHE A 341 8.98 -3.30 2.66
N TRP A 342 8.17 -2.30 2.31
CA TRP A 342 6.73 -2.48 2.15
C TRP A 342 6.36 -3.31 0.91
N LEU A 343 7.20 -3.33 -0.13
CA LEU A 343 7.02 -4.24 -1.27
C LEU A 343 7.24 -5.71 -0.86
N GLN A 344 8.17 -5.98 0.05
CA GLN A 344 8.34 -7.31 0.62
C GLN A 344 7.12 -7.73 1.45
N VAL A 345 6.59 -6.81 2.26
CA VAL A 345 5.37 -7.07 3.05
C VAL A 345 4.19 -7.34 2.12
N TYR A 346 4.06 -6.55 1.06
CA TYR A 346 3.04 -6.73 0.03
C TYR A 346 3.14 -8.09 -0.65
N PHE A 347 4.32 -8.48 -1.13
CA PHE A 347 4.51 -9.78 -1.77
C PHE A 347 4.12 -10.96 -0.87
N LYS A 348 4.35 -10.85 0.44
CA LYS A 348 3.92 -11.89 1.39
C LYS A 348 2.40 -11.87 1.59
N LEU A 349 1.83 -10.69 1.77
CA LEU A 349 0.39 -10.52 1.95
C LEU A 349 -0.39 -10.98 0.73
N SER A 350 0.04 -10.63 -0.49
CA SER A 350 -0.64 -11.00 -1.74
C SER A 350 -0.64 -12.50 -2.01
N ASN A 351 0.35 -13.23 -1.48
CA ASN A 351 0.38 -14.69 -1.52
C ASN A 351 -0.63 -15.34 -0.55
N GLU A 352 -0.95 -14.67 0.56
CA GLU A 352 -1.92 -15.15 1.56
C GLU A 352 -3.35 -14.68 1.27
N ILE A 353 -3.53 -13.45 0.80
CA ILE A 353 -4.81 -12.78 0.62
C ILE A 353 -4.91 -12.25 -0.81
N LYS A 354 -5.87 -12.78 -1.60
CA LYS A 354 -6.03 -12.43 -3.01
C LYS A 354 -7.07 -11.34 -3.29
N ASN A 355 -7.83 -10.91 -2.29
CA ASN A 355 -9.02 -10.07 -2.47
C ASN A 355 -8.76 -8.56 -2.34
N LEU A 356 -7.51 -8.15 -2.11
CA LEU A 356 -7.17 -6.73 -1.94
C LEU A 356 -6.67 -6.14 -3.25
N GLU A 357 -7.31 -5.05 -3.69
CA GLU A 357 -6.97 -4.33 -4.91
C GLU A 357 -5.93 -3.22 -4.62
N LEU A 358 -5.07 -2.92 -5.59
CA LEU A 358 -4.04 -1.87 -5.46
C LEU A 358 -4.64 -0.45 -5.39
N GLU A 359 -5.81 -0.26 -5.99
CA GLU A 359 -6.58 0.99 -5.96
C GLU A 359 -7.18 1.27 -4.57
N ASP A 360 -7.38 0.24 -3.74
CA ASP A 360 -8.06 0.37 -2.44
C ASP A 360 -7.09 0.86 -1.34
N PRO A 361 -7.34 2.03 -0.71
CA PRO A 361 -6.53 2.51 0.42
C PRO A 361 -6.47 1.53 1.60
N LEU A 362 -7.44 0.61 1.75
CA LEU A 362 -7.44 -0.43 2.78
C LEU A 362 -6.16 -1.26 2.80
N LEU A 363 -5.57 -1.50 1.62
CA LEU A 363 -4.34 -2.27 1.50
C LEU A 363 -3.20 -1.68 2.34
N CYS A 364 -3.10 -0.36 2.46
CA CYS A 364 -2.09 0.30 3.30
C CYS A 364 -2.17 -0.16 4.76
N TYR A 365 -3.40 -0.23 5.28
CA TYR A 365 -3.69 -0.62 6.66
C TYR A 365 -3.52 -2.12 6.89
N GLU A 366 -3.87 -2.95 5.91
CA GLU A 366 -3.65 -4.40 5.98
C GLU A 366 -2.16 -4.74 5.94
N LEU A 367 -1.34 -4.01 5.16
CA LEU A 367 0.11 -4.16 5.18
C LEU A 367 0.69 -3.85 6.57
N ILE A 368 0.25 -2.75 7.19
CA ILE A 368 0.69 -2.37 8.53
C ILE A 368 0.23 -3.42 9.55
N ASN A 369 -1.04 -3.82 9.51
CA ASN A 369 -1.58 -4.82 10.44
C ASN A 369 -0.83 -6.16 10.31
N TYR A 370 -0.61 -6.65 9.09
CA TYR A 370 0.14 -7.87 8.83
C TYR A 370 1.58 -7.78 9.36
N PHE A 371 2.25 -6.65 9.13
CA PHE A 371 3.60 -6.43 9.63
C PHE A 371 3.65 -6.46 11.17
N LEU A 372 2.76 -5.71 11.84
CA LEU A 372 2.72 -5.62 13.29
C LEU A 372 2.33 -6.97 13.92
N GLU A 373 1.40 -7.69 13.31
CA GLU A 373 0.98 -9.01 13.78
C GLU A 373 2.16 -9.99 13.78
N LYS A 374 2.89 -10.11 12.67
CA LYS A 374 4.02 -11.05 12.56
C LYS A 374 5.25 -10.63 13.37
N LYS A 375 5.53 -9.32 13.47
CA LYS A 375 6.79 -8.81 14.07
C LYS A 375 6.66 -8.39 15.53
N ILE A 376 5.46 -8.07 15.99
CA ILE A 376 5.22 -7.60 17.36
C ILE A 376 4.29 -8.57 18.07
N LEU A 377 3.06 -8.78 17.57
CA LEU A 377 2.02 -9.51 18.32
C LEU A 377 2.36 -10.99 18.52
N LEU A 378 2.84 -11.65 17.47
CA LEU A 378 3.22 -13.08 17.48
C LEU A 378 4.71 -13.30 17.84
N ALA A 379 5.47 -12.23 18.06
CA ALA A 379 6.88 -12.34 18.40
C ALA A 379 7.10 -12.67 19.88
N LYS A 380 8.30 -13.15 20.22
CA LYS A 380 8.72 -13.30 21.61
C LYS A 380 8.70 -11.94 22.32
N LYS A 381 8.39 -11.92 23.62
CA LYS A 381 8.32 -10.69 24.45
C LYS A 381 7.37 -9.62 23.87
N SER A 382 6.25 -10.06 23.31
CA SER A 382 5.29 -9.17 22.64
C SER A 382 4.69 -8.14 23.61
N THR A 383 4.39 -8.54 24.85
CA THR A 383 3.87 -7.65 25.90
C THR A 383 4.82 -6.51 26.20
N GLU A 384 6.10 -6.81 26.42
CA GLU A 384 7.15 -5.82 26.72
C GLU A 384 7.37 -4.87 25.53
N LYS A 385 7.38 -5.41 24.30
CA LYS A 385 7.48 -4.60 23.08
C LYS A 385 6.32 -3.64 22.92
N ILE A 386 5.09 -4.12 23.09
CA ILE A 386 3.88 -3.28 23.00
C ILE A 386 3.91 -2.21 24.09
N PHE A 387 4.30 -2.57 25.31
CA PHE A 387 4.44 -1.63 26.41
C PHE A 387 5.45 -0.51 26.10
N LEU A 388 6.65 -0.87 25.63
CA LEU A 388 7.68 0.11 25.23
C LEU A 388 7.18 1.04 24.12
N LEU A 389 6.56 0.50 23.07
CA LEU A 389 6.06 1.30 21.95
C LEU A 389 4.97 2.27 22.39
N LYS A 390 4.10 1.87 23.32
CA LYS A 390 3.11 2.76 23.94
C LYS A 390 3.78 3.86 24.75
N LYS A 391 4.73 3.53 25.63
CA LYS A 391 5.43 4.55 26.44
C LYS A 391 6.20 5.54 25.58
N ILE A 392 6.88 5.08 24.54
CA ILE A 392 7.50 5.98 23.56
C ILE A 392 6.46 6.90 22.92
N THR A 393 5.32 6.35 22.49
CA THR A 393 4.24 7.13 21.87
C THR A 393 3.66 8.20 22.80
N GLU A 394 3.51 7.92 24.12
CA GLU A 394 3.06 8.90 25.13
C GLU A 394 4.02 10.09 25.25
N HIS A 395 5.33 9.85 25.12
CA HIS A 395 6.36 10.88 25.30
C HIS A 395 6.77 11.58 23.99
N ILE A 396 6.14 11.26 22.85
CA ILE A 396 6.42 11.94 21.58
C ILE A 396 5.88 13.36 21.64
N SER A 397 6.80 14.33 21.56
CA SER A 397 6.44 15.73 21.35
C SER A 397 6.45 16.04 19.86
N ILE A 398 5.44 16.80 19.42
CA ILE A 398 5.38 17.34 18.06
C ILE A 398 6.32 18.54 18.01
N GLY A 399 7.53 18.34 17.51
CA GLY A 399 8.52 19.41 17.31
C GLY A 399 8.68 19.81 15.84
N ASN A 400 9.37 20.93 15.57
CA ASN A 400 9.58 21.53 14.24
C ASN A 400 10.24 20.59 13.19
N LYS A 401 10.80 19.45 13.60
CA LYS A 401 11.46 18.49 12.70
C LYS A 401 10.87 17.06 12.83
N GLY A 402 9.64 16.91 13.31
CA GLY A 402 8.90 15.63 13.34
C GLY A 402 8.69 15.01 14.73
N LEU A 403 8.13 13.79 14.73
CA LEU A 403 7.72 13.00 15.90
C LEU A 403 8.93 12.37 16.60
N ARG A 404 9.30 12.84 17.79
CA ARG A 404 10.52 12.41 18.50
C ARG A 404 10.35 12.39 20.01
N VAL A 405 11.18 11.58 20.67
CA VAL A 405 11.34 11.55 22.14
C VAL A 405 12.81 11.70 22.50
N ALA A 406 13.13 12.51 23.50
CA ALA A 406 14.46 12.49 24.13
C ALA A 406 14.62 11.18 24.91
N LYS A 407 15.71 10.45 24.68
CA LYS A 407 15.94 9.12 25.29
C LYS A 407 15.89 9.17 26.82
N GLU A 408 16.34 10.28 27.41
CA GLU A 408 16.27 10.55 28.85
C GLU A 408 14.87 10.35 29.43
N ASN A 409 13.82 10.73 28.70
CA ASN A 409 12.43 10.61 29.16
C ASN A 409 11.91 9.17 29.18
N VAL A 410 12.56 8.25 28.46
CA VAL A 410 12.13 6.85 28.31
C VAL A 410 13.18 5.87 28.87
N LEU A 411 14.31 6.38 29.37
CA LEU A 411 15.47 5.59 29.78
C LEU A 411 15.10 4.53 30.83
N SER A 412 14.27 4.91 31.82
CA SER A 412 13.80 3.99 32.87
C SER A 412 13.06 2.77 32.31
N TYR A 413 12.28 2.94 31.24
CA TYR A 413 11.57 1.85 30.57
C TYR A 413 12.50 1.01 29.70
N ILE A 414 13.46 1.64 29.03
CA ILE A 414 14.46 0.96 28.19
C ILE A 414 15.34 0.06 29.05
N ASP A 415 15.84 0.55 30.18
CA ASP A 415 16.70 -0.19 31.09
C ASP A 415 15.97 -1.37 31.76
N SER A 416 14.65 -1.26 31.91
CA SER A 416 13.80 -2.35 32.42
C SER A 416 13.64 -3.50 31.41
N TYR A 417 13.73 -3.21 30.11
CA TYR A 417 13.46 -4.17 29.03
C TYR A 417 14.47 -4.05 27.85
N PRO A 418 15.78 -4.22 28.10
CA PRO A 418 16.82 -3.94 27.11
C PRO A 418 16.70 -4.83 25.87
N ASP A 419 16.51 -6.14 26.05
CA ASP A 419 16.39 -7.09 24.93
C ASP A 419 15.22 -6.76 23.99
N ALA A 420 14.09 -6.30 24.53
CA ALA A 420 12.92 -5.95 23.74
C ALA A 420 13.17 -4.67 22.95
N TYR A 421 13.85 -3.68 23.55
CA TYR A 421 14.24 -2.45 22.90
C TYR A 421 15.24 -2.69 21.76
N GLU A 422 16.27 -3.51 21.99
CA GLU A 422 17.24 -3.88 20.96
C GLU A 422 16.59 -4.58 19.78
N GLU A 423 15.62 -5.46 20.01
CA GLU A 423 14.90 -6.12 18.91
C GLU A 423 14.04 -5.13 18.10
N LEU A 424 13.45 -4.11 18.75
CA LEU A 424 12.69 -3.05 18.05
C LEU A 424 13.58 -2.17 17.18
N LEU A 425 14.82 -1.90 17.60
CA LEU A 425 15.84 -1.23 16.79
C LEU A 425 16.34 -2.13 15.66
N TYR A 426 16.57 -3.41 15.94
CA TYR A 426 17.05 -4.38 14.96
C TYR A 426 16.03 -4.60 13.83
N THR A 427 14.75 -4.77 14.19
CA THR A 427 13.64 -4.91 13.24
C THR A 427 13.35 -3.62 12.46
N GLY A 428 13.91 -2.48 12.87
CA GLY A 428 13.72 -1.19 12.22
C GLY A 428 12.35 -0.57 12.49
N ILE A 429 11.68 -0.94 13.59
CA ILE A 429 10.45 -0.25 14.02
C ILE A 429 10.81 1.10 14.64
N LEU A 430 11.86 1.11 15.46
CA LEU A 430 12.42 2.29 16.10
C LEU A 430 13.80 2.64 15.52
N ILE A 431 14.17 3.91 15.66
CA ILE A 431 15.50 4.41 15.35
C ILE A 431 15.97 5.28 16.52
N GLU A 432 17.25 5.13 16.84
CA GLU A 432 17.98 6.00 17.74
C GLU A 432 18.94 6.89 16.96
N GLU A 433 18.84 8.21 17.14
CA GLU A 433 19.73 9.19 16.51
C GLU A 433 20.46 10.00 17.59
N LYS A 434 21.76 10.21 17.40
CA LYS A 434 22.54 11.13 18.24
C LYS A 434 22.65 12.47 17.54
N ARG A 435 22.29 13.55 18.23
CA ARG A 435 22.46 14.91 17.71
C ARG A 435 23.62 15.59 18.41
N LEU A 436 24.59 15.99 17.60
CA LEU A 436 25.75 16.77 18.03
C LEU A 436 25.51 18.29 17.89
N SER A 437 24.29 18.72 17.58
CA SER A 437 23.95 20.14 17.33
C SER A 437 23.95 21.02 18.59
N THR A 438 24.02 20.42 19.77
CA THR A 438 24.02 21.09 21.08
C THR A 438 25.30 20.76 21.85
N VAL A 439 25.68 21.61 22.80
CA VAL A 439 26.88 21.45 23.66
C VAL A 439 26.89 20.09 24.38
N VAL A 440 25.71 19.60 24.76
CA VAL A 440 25.49 18.23 25.24
C VAL A 440 24.86 17.42 24.10
N PRO A 441 25.43 16.28 23.69
CA PRO A 441 24.83 15.44 22.68
C PRO A 441 23.52 14.85 23.19
N THR A 442 22.40 15.14 22.51
CA THR A 442 21.09 14.60 22.86
C THR A 442 20.79 13.35 22.04
N GLU A 443 20.49 12.24 22.70
CA GLU A 443 20.00 11.01 22.06
C GLU A 443 18.47 11.07 21.92
N ILE A 444 17.97 10.80 20.72
CA ILE A 444 16.53 10.82 20.41
C ILE A 444 16.07 9.45 19.90
N VAL A 445 14.86 9.06 20.28
CA VAL A 445 14.18 7.85 19.83
C VAL A 445 12.95 8.24 19.02
N ARG A 446 12.74 7.60 17.87
CA ARG A 446 11.56 7.81 17.03
C ARG A 446 11.15 6.54 16.28
N PHE A 447 9.91 6.52 15.80
CA PHE A 447 9.46 5.49 14.85
C PHE A 447 10.12 5.71 13.46
N LEU A 448 10.43 4.61 12.76
CA LEU A 448 10.91 4.69 11.38
C LEU A 448 9.78 5.09 10.42
N ASN A 449 8.59 4.51 10.58
CA ASN A 449 7.41 4.86 9.80
C ASN A 449 6.36 5.59 10.66
N ASN A 450 5.92 6.76 10.18
CA ASN A 450 4.83 7.55 10.74
C ASN A 450 3.50 6.78 10.78
N ASP A 451 3.26 5.86 9.86
CA ASP A 451 2.01 5.08 9.83
C ASP A 451 1.94 4.11 11.02
N ILE A 452 3.09 3.52 11.42
CA ILE A 452 3.18 2.66 12.60
C ILE A 452 2.98 3.48 13.87
N TYR A 453 3.59 4.66 13.94
CA TYR A 453 3.32 5.60 15.04
C TYR A 453 1.82 5.90 15.14
N THR A 454 1.17 6.21 14.01
CA THR A 454 -0.26 6.52 13.97
C THR A 454 -1.12 5.36 14.48
N TYR A 455 -0.73 4.12 14.18
CA TYR A 455 -1.39 2.94 14.74
C TYR A 455 -1.26 2.89 16.27
N PHE A 456 -0.08 3.17 16.84
CA PHE A 456 0.08 3.16 18.30
C PHE A 456 -0.63 4.33 19.00
N VAL A 457 -0.71 5.49 18.36
CA VAL A 457 -1.58 6.60 18.82
C VAL A 457 -3.03 6.12 18.86
N PHE A 458 -3.51 5.49 17.79
CA PHE A 458 -4.86 4.93 17.75
C PHE A 458 -5.10 3.91 18.89
N ILE A 459 -4.15 3.00 19.13
CA ILE A 459 -4.25 2.01 20.22
C ILE A 459 -4.37 2.70 21.58
N GLN A 460 -3.57 3.72 21.87
CA GLN A 460 -3.67 4.48 23.12
C GLN A 460 -5.05 5.13 23.29
N ILE A 461 -5.59 5.72 22.23
CA ILE A 461 -6.94 6.29 22.27
C ILE A 461 -7.94 5.17 22.61
N THR A 462 -7.87 4.02 21.95
CA THR A 462 -8.78 2.91 22.26
C THR A 462 -8.67 2.44 23.71
N GLU A 463 -7.47 2.43 24.31
CA GLU A 463 -7.28 2.06 25.71
C GLU A 463 -7.88 3.06 26.69
N ASN A 464 -7.72 4.36 26.44
CA ASN A 464 -8.33 5.42 27.25
C ASN A 464 -9.85 5.28 27.31
N PHE A 465 -10.47 4.79 26.24
CA PHE A 465 -11.91 4.52 26.15
C PHE A 465 -12.28 3.06 26.47
N LYS A 466 -11.39 2.28 27.10
CA LYS A 466 -11.61 0.87 27.47
C LYS A 466 -12.11 0.01 26.29
N TYR A 467 -11.56 0.28 25.12
CA TYR A 467 -11.88 -0.37 23.86
C TYR A 467 -13.35 -0.25 23.44
N LYS A 468 -14.05 0.84 23.83
CA LYS A 468 -15.41 1.14 23.38
C LYS A 468 -15.40 2.29 22.37
N SER A 469 -16.02 2.09 21.22
CA SER A 469 -16.11 3.07 20.13
C SER A 469 -17.26 4.08 20.32
N SER A 470 -17.47 4.61 21.53
CA SER A 470 -18.62 5.48 21.81
C SER A 470 -18.52 6.86 21.16
N LYS A 471 -19.61 7.64 21.18
CA LYS A 471 -19.59 9.06 20.76
C LYS A 471 -18.43 9.86 21.38
N ALA A 472 -18.12 9.64 22.67
CA ALA A 472 -17.03 10.32 23.37
C ALA A 472 -15.64 10.00 22.77
N PHE A 473 -15.45 8.80 22.23
CA PHE A 473 -14.23 8.40 21.52
C PHE A 473 -14.01 9.26 20.27
N PHE A 474 -15.06 9.48 19.46
CA PHE A 474 -14.96 10.33 18.27
C PHE A 474 -14.87 11.82 18.60
N GLU A 475 -15.53 12.29 19.67
CA GLU A 475 -15.38 13.66 20.17
C GLU A 475 -13.94 13.95 20.61
N TYR A 476 -13.28 12.98 21.25
CA TYR A 476 -11.86 13.09 21.60
C TYR A 476 -10.97 13.27 20.38
N ILE A 477 -11.19 12.49 19.32
CA ILE A 477 -10.44 12.64 18.05
C ILE A 477 -10.64 14.04 17.47
N LEU A 478 -11.87 14.56 17.54
CA LEU A 478 -12.21 15.86 17.00
C LEU A 478 -11.53 17.03 17.73
N GLN A 479 -11.38 16.91 19.05
CA GLN A 479 -10.82 17.95 19.92
C GLN A 479 -9.28 17.95 19.95
N ASN A 480 -8.64 16.78 19.84
CA ASN A 480 -7.20 16.64 20.05
C ASN A 480 -6.37 16.63 18.76
N PHE A 481 -7.01 16.49 17.58
CA PHE A 481 -6.31 16.43 16.30
C PHE A 481 -6.85 17.46 15.31
N ASP A 482 -5.93 18.21 14.69
CA ASP A 482 -6.28 19.28 13.77
C ASP A 482 -7.03 18.77 12.52
N PRO A 483 -8.06 19.51 12.05
CA PRO A 483 -8.85 19.13 10.89
C PRO A 483 -8.00 19.09 9.61
N LYS A 484 -8.41 18.27 8.64
CA LYS A 484 -7.75 18.12 7.32
C LYS A 484 -6.28 17.64 7.38
N THR A 485 -5.82 17.14 8.52
CA THR A 485 -4.48 16.54 8.63
C THR A 485 -4.49 15.06 8.23
N ALA A 486 -3.37 14.59 7.66
CA ALA A 486 -3.20 13.18 7.31
C ALA A 486 -3.28 12.26 8.56
N LEU A 487 -2.79 12.74 9.71
CA LEU A 487 -2.84 12.02 10.97
C LEU A 487 -4.28 11.75 11.41
N ARG A 488 -5.14 12.78 11.43
CA ARG A 488 -6.56 12.64 11.80
C ARG A 488 -7.31 11.69 10.86
N ASN A 489 -7.08 11.80 9.56
CA ASN A 489 -7.66 10.89 8.56
C ASN A 489 -7.24 9.43 8.80
N ASN A 490 -5.96 9.19 9.07
CA ASN A 490 -5.45 7.85 9.34
C ASN A 490 -6.03 7.26 10.65
N ILE A 491 -6.18 8.08 11.70
CA ILE A 491 -6.84 7.66 12.96
C ILE A 491 -8.31 7.31 12.70
N LEU A 492 -9.02 8.10 11.90
CA LEU A 492 -10.40 7.80 11.51
C LEU A 492 -10.51 6.48 10.75
N ASN A 493 -9.60 6.21 9.79
CA ASN A 493 -9.58 4.94 9.06
C ASN A 493 -9.30 3.75 9.99
N TRP A 494 -8.34 3.85 10.92
CA TRP A 494 -8.14 2.83 11.96
C TRP A 494 -9.39 2.63 12.84
N SER A 495 -10.08 3.72 13.18
CA SER A 495 -11.33 3.68 13.95
C SER A 495 -12.45 2.98 13.19
N VAL A 496 -12.59 3.24 11.89
CA VAL A 496 -13.54 2.54 11.01
C VAL A 496 -13.26 1.05 11.01
N ARG A 497 -12.01 0.66 10.74
CA ARG A 497 -11.59 -0.75 10.73
C ARG A 497 -11.89 -1.43 12.07
N PHE A 498 -11.61 -0.75 13.17
CA PHE A 498 -11.88 -1.25 14.52
C PHE A 498 -13.37 -1.50 14.78
N CYS A 499 -14.26 -0.59 14.38
CA CYS A 499 -15.70 -0.75 14.56
C CYS A 499 -16.25 -1.87 13.69
N VAL A 500 -15.86 -1.94 12.40
CA VAL A 500 -16.34 -3.00 11.49
C VAL A 500 -15.86 -4.38 11.95
N ASN A 501 -14.58 -4.52 12.32
CA ASN A 501 -14.03 -5.80 12.79
C ASN A 501 -14.71 -6.33 14.06
N ARG A 502 -15.35 -5.46 14.84
CA ARG A 502 -16.10 -5.80 16.06
C ARG A 502 -17.62 -5.81 15.87
N ASN A 503 -18.09 -5.57 14.65
CA ASN A 503 -19.51 -5.42 14.31
C ASN A 503 -20.21 -4.28 15.10
N GLU A 504 -19.47 -3.23 15.49
CA GLU A 504 -19.97 -2.02 16.18
C GLU A 504 -20.41 -0.95 15.15
N ILE A 505 -21.23 -1.34 14.18
CA ILE A 505 -21.59 -0.49 13.02
C ILE A 505 -22.40 0.75 13.42
N ALA A 506 -23.23 0.65 14.47
CA ALA A 506 -24.02 1.77 14.99
C ALA A 506 -23.15 2.99 15.33
N GLU A 507 -21.95 2.74 15.88
CA GLU A 507 -21.06 3.80 16.34
C GLU A 507 -20.41 4.58 15.18
N LEU A 508 -20.33 3.99 13.99
CA LEU A 508 -19.84 4.68 12.79
C LEU A 508 -20.75 5.85 12.38
N LYS A 509 -22.04 5.83 12.78
CA LYS A 509 -22.96 6.95 12.56
C LYS A 509 -22.44 8.24 13.22
N ASN A 510 -21.67 8.13 14.31
CA ASN A 510 -21.08 9.29 14.98
C ASN A 510 -20.14 10.09 14.05
N ILE A 511 -19.46 9.45 13.10
CA ILE A 511 -18.60 10.14 12.12
C ILE A 511 -19.43 11.10 11.26
N LEU A 512 -20.63 10.68 10.85
CA LEU A 512 -21.53 11.51 10.04
C LEU A 512 -22.23 12.59 10.89
N MET A 513 -22.57 12.26 12.15
CA MET A 513 -23.29 13.16 13.07
C MET A 513 -22.42 14.27 13.67
N LEU A 514 -21.17 13.97 14.01
CA LEU A 514 -20.24 14.94 14.62
C LEU A 514 -19.72 15.96 13.60
N PRO A 515 -19.17 17.10 14.06
CA PRO A 515 -18.70 18.18 13.18
C PRO A 515 -17.33 17.87 12.52
N PHE A 516 -17.18 16.67 11.96
CA PHE A 516 -16.12 16.39 10.98
C PHE A 516 -16.37 17.20 9.70
N THR A 517 -15.30 17.48 8.97
CA THR A 517 -15.41 18.18 7.69
C THR A 517 -16.13 17.32 6.64
N ASN A 518 -16.73 17.95 5.63
CA ASN A 518 -17.44 17.25 4.57
C ASN A 518 -16.51 16.28 3.80
N GLU A 519 -15.25 16.68 3.61
CA GLU A 519 -14.23 15.84 2.97
C GLU A 519 -13.91 14.60 3.82
N GLU A 520 -13.69 14.76 5.13
CA GLU A 520 -13.47 13.66 6.07
C GLU A 520 -14.63 12.68 6.08
N LYS A 521 -15.88 13.18 6.12
CA LYS A 521 -17.08 12.33 6.10
C LYS A 521 -17.19 11.49 4.84
N ASN A 522 -16.98 12.11 3.67
CA ASN A 522 -17.04 11.39 2.38
C ASN A 522 -15.91 10.36 2.26
N LYS A 523 -14.66 10.71 2.65
CA LYS A 523 -13.52 9.78 2.64
C LYS A 523 -13.71 8.62 3.62
N ALA A 524 -14.16 8.89 4.83
CA ALA A 524 -14.44 7.86 5.82
C ALA A 524 -15.55 6.91 5.35
N PHE A 525 -16.57 7.44 4.67
CA PHE A 525 -17.65 6.62 4.13
C PHE A 525 -17.18 5.67 3.01
N ASP A 526 -16.35 6.15 2.09
CA ASP A 526 -15.74 5.26 1.08
C ASP A 526 -14.89 4.19 1.76
N PHE A 527 -14.10 4.56 2.78
CA PHE A 527 -13.31 3.60 3.54
C PHE A 527 -14.16 2.56 4.28
N ILE A 528 -15.32 2.95 4.83
CA ILE A 528 -16.31 2.01 5.41
C ILE A 528 -16.76 1.00 4.35
N CYS A 529 -17.03 1.44 3.11
CA CYS A 529 -17.44 0.57 2.01
C CYS A 529 -16.35 -0.44 1.65
N SER A 530 -15.08 -0.02 1.56
CA SER A 530 -13.92 -0.89 1.33
C SER A 530 -13.79 -1.95 2.43
N VAL A 531 -13.79 -1.53 3.70
CA VAL A 531 -13.62 -2.44 4.84
C VAL A 531 -14.78 -3.44 4.91
N ALA A 532 -16.02 -2.99 4.72
CA ALA A 532 -17.19 -3.88 4.72
C ALA A 532 -17.13 -4.95 3.61
N LYS A 533 -16.74 -4.56 2.38
CA LYS A 533 -16.54 -5.48 1.24
C LYS A 533 -15.47 -6.53 1.57
N TYR A 534 -14.36 -6.10 2.15
CA TYR A 534 -13.24 -6.97 2.51
C TYR A 534 -13.56 -7.91 3.68
N GLU A 535 -14.12 -7.42 4.78
CA GLU A 535 -14.48 -8.25 5.95
C GLU A 535 -15.56 -9.28 5.61
N LEU A 536 -16.51 -8.95 4.73
CA LEU A 536 -17.50 -9.92 4.26
C LEU A 536 -16.88 -11.05 3.43
N SER A 537 -15.75 -10.80 2.78
CA SER A 537 -15.03 -11.83 2.00
C SER A 537 -14.25 -12.81 2.88
N LYS A 538 -14.02 -12.48 4.16
CA LYS A 538 -13.33 -13.35 5.13
C LYS A 538 -14.30 -14.36 5.74
N SER A 539 -13.84 -15.58 5.98
CA SER A 539 -14.65 -16.64 6.58
C SER A 539 -14.91 -16.45 8.08
N ASN A 540 -13.97 -15.82 8.80
CA ASN A 540 -13.96 -15.76 10.27
C ASN A 540 -14.20 -14.33 10.82
N SER A 541 -14.79 -13.44 10.03
CA SER A 541 -15.07 -12.06 10.43
C SER A 541 -16.30 -11.97 11.35
N MET A 542 -16.28 -11.02 12.29
CA MET A 542 -17.47 -10.69 13.09
C MET A 542 -18.51 -9.95 12.27
N PHE A 543 -18.08 -9.19 11.26
CA PHE A 543 -18.94 -8.60 10.25
C PHE A 543 -19.12 -9.60 9.09
N ASN A 544 -20.22 -10.34 9.11
CA ASN A 544 -20.49 -11.42 8.17
C ASN A 544 -21.97 -11.44 7.74
N LYS A 545 -22.31 -12.41 6.88
CA LYS A 545 -23.63 -12.60 6.27
C LYS A 545 -24.81 -12.61 7.25
N GLN A 546 -24.58 -12.98 8.51
CA GLN A 546 -25.60 -13.04 9.57
C GLN A 546 -25.66 -11.77 10.42
N SER A 547 -24.54 -11.06 10.57
CA SER A 547 -24.41 -9.92 11.48
C SER A 547 -24.86 -8.59 10.88
N ILE A 548 -25.01 -8.55 9.54
CA ILE A 548 -25.46 -7.36 8.81
C ILE A 548 -26.92 -7.06 9.21
N GLY A 549 -27.12 -5.90 9.85
CA GLY A 549 -28.40 -5.49 10.42
C GLY A 549 -28.80 -4.06 10.05
N GLN A 550 -29.81 -3.53 10.75
CA GLN A 550 -30.41 -2.23 10.46
C GLN A 550 -29.41 -1.07 10.53
N ASP A 551 -28.45 -1.11 11.47
CA ASP A 551 -27.45 -0.06 11.61
C ASP A 551 -26.58 0.13 10.35
N PHE A 552 -26.29 -0.97 9.64
CA PHE A 552 -25.59 -0.91 8.37
C PHE A 552 -26.44 -0.21 7.30
N ILE A 553 -27.72 -0.54 7.22
CA ILE A 553 -28.64 0.08 6.25
C ILE A 553 -28.83 1.57 6.53
N ASP A 554 -28.98 1.95 7.78
CA ASP A 554 -29.07 3.35 8.19
C ASP A 554 -27.81 4.15 7.80
N LEU A 555 -26.63 3.53 7.96
CA LEU A 555 -25.37 4.11 7.54
C LEU A 555 -25.30 4.27 6.00
N MET A 556 -25.68 3.23 5.26
CA MET A 556 -25.67 3.25 3.78
C MET A 556 -26.71 4.21 3.18
N ALA A 557 -27.84 4.41 3.85
CA ALA A 557 -28.86 5.38 3.43
C ALA A 557 -28.46 6.83 3.72
N SER A 558 -27.66 7.06 4.76
CA SER A 558 -27.22 8.39 5.17
C SER A 558 -25.93 8.86 4.49
N GLY A 559 -25.14 7.95 3.90
CA GLY A 559 -23.79 8.25 3.41
C GLY A 559 -23.65 8.73 1.96
N ARG A 560 -22.46 8.50 1.37
CA ARG A 560 -22.07 8.91 0.02
C ARG A 560 -22.76 8.04 -1.02
N THR A 561 -24.01 8.37 -1.32
CA THR A 561 -24.79 7.62 -2.31
C THR A 561 -24.12 7.70 -3.70
N MET A 562 -24.15 6.58 -4.42
CA MET A 562 -23.85 6.47 -5.85
C MET A 562 -22.37 6.49 -6.28
N SER A 563 -21.38 6.53 -5.39
CA SER A 563 -19.98 6.33 -5.81
C SER A 563 -19.77 4.92 -6.39
N LYS A 564 -18.79 4.72 -7.29
CA LYS A 564 -18.47 3.39 -7.84
C LYS A 564 -18.32 2.32 -6.74
N LEU A 565 -17.55 2.64 -5.71
CA LEU A 565 -17.33 1.77 -4.55
C LEU A 565 -18.63 1.47 -3.78
N TYR A 566 -19.49 2.47 -3.59
CA TYR A 566 -20.81 2.28 -2.97
C TYR A 566 -21.67 1.30 -3.78
N LYS A 567 -21.72 1.45 -5.11
CA LYS A 567 -22.50 0.57 -6.01
C LYS A 567 -22.02 -0.88 -5.89
N GLU A 568 -20.71 -1.10 -5.92
CA GLU A 568 -20.10 -2.42 -5.75
C GLU A 568 -20.37 -3.02 -4.37
N THR A 569 -20.24 -2.23 -3.31
CA THR A 569 -20.48 -2.68 -1.93
C THR A 569 -21.94 -3.06 -1.72
N ILE A 570 -22.90 -2.27 -2.19
CA ILE A 570 -24.34 -2.61 -2.08
C ILE A 570 -24.63 -3.93 -2.78
N LYS A 571 -24.14 -4.11 -4.01
CA LYS A 571 -24.35 -5.34 -4.79
C LYS A 571 -23.73 -6.56 -4.13
N ASN A 572 -22.47 -6.46 -3.71
CA ASN A 572 -21.79 -7.58 -3.05
C ASN A 572 -22.48 -7.97 -1.73
N ILE A 573 -22.96 -6.99 -0.97
CA ILE A 573 -23.63 -7.25 0.30
C ILE A 573 -25.04 -7.82 0.06
N SER A 574 -25.83 -7.29 -0.89
CA SER A 574 -27.19 -7.78 -1.19
C SER A 574 -27.21 -9.25 -1.60
N ASP A 575 -26.18 -9.71 -2.32
CA ASP A 575 -26.04 -11.09 -2.77
C ASP A 575 -25.68 -12.06 -1.64
N ASN A 576 -25.19 -11.54 -0.50
CA ASN A 576 -24.59 -12.34 0.56
C ASN A 576 -25.33 -12.27 1.90
N VAL A 577 -26.20 -11.27 2.13
CA VAL A 577 -26.97 -11.12 3.38
C VAL A 577 -28.01 -12.25 3.54
N LEU A 578 -28.14 -12.76 4.77
CA LEU A 578 -29.16 -13.78 5.11
C LEU A 578 -30.46 -13.19 5.67
N ASN A 579 -30.44 -11.98 6.22
CA ASN A 579 -31.64 -11.33 6.75
C ASN A 579 -32.51 -10.79 5.61
N GLN A 580 -33.73 -11.33 5.47
CA GLN A 580 -34.64 -11.01 4.37
C GLN A 580 -35.08 -9.53 4.37
N ASP A 581 -35.36 -8.93 5.52
CA ASP A 581 -35.80 -7.52 5.58
C ASP A 581 -34.69 -6.57 5.15
N ILE A 582 -33.47 -6.85 5.60
CA ILE A 582 -32.26 -6.09 5.23
C ILE A 582 -31.95 -6.27 3.73
N GLN A 583 -32.07 -7.50 3.22
CA GLN A 583 -31.90 -7.77 1.79
C GLN A 583 -32.93 -7.01 0.94
N ILE A 584 -34.20 -6.94 1.38
CA ILE A 584 -35.23 -6.13 0.72
C ILE A 584 -34.84 -4.65 0.68
N MET A 585 -34.35 -4.08 1.79
CA MET A 585 -33.91 -2.69 1.82
C MET A 585 -32.71 -2.44 0.89
N LEU A 586 -31.74 -3.36 0.85
CA LEU A 586 -30.60 -3.27 -0.07
C LEU A 586 -31.03 -3.32 -1.53
N HIS A 587 -31.97 -4.20 -1.90
CA HIS A 587 -32.49 -4.25 -3.27
C HIS A 587 -33.26 -2.98 -3.66
N ILE A 588 -33.90 -2.28 -2.71
CA ILE A 588 -34.49 -0.96 -2.98
C ILE A 588 -33.41 0.08 -3.26
N ILE A 589 -32.33 0.10 -2.46
CA ILE A 589 -31.17 0.98 -2.71
C ILE A 589 -30.54 0.66 -4.07
N GLU A 590 -30.38 -0.63 -4.39
CA GLU A 590 -29.88 -1.12 -5.67
C GLU A 590 -30.77 -0.66 -6.83
N CYS A 591 -32.10 -0.80 -6.75
CA CYS A 591 -33.00 -0.27 -7.77
C CYS A 591 -32.87 1.26 -7.94
N ASN A 592 -32.66 2.02 -6.86
CA ASN A 592 -32.40 3.47 -6.95
C ASN A 592 -31.10 3.77 -7.72
N ILE A 593 -30.03 3.01 -7.46
CA ILE A 593 -28.77 3.10 -8.19
C ILE A 593 -29.00 2.82 -9.69
N LEU A 594 -29.65 1.69 -9.99
CA LEU A 594 -29.88 1.24 -11.37
C LEU A 594 -30.77 2.19 -12.17
N LEU A 595 -31.71 2.87 -11.52
CA LEU A 595 -32.53 3.93 -12.13
C LEU A 595 -31.69 5.15 -12.53
N ILE A 596 -30.74 5.57 -11.69
CA ILE A 596 -29.82 6.69 -11.98
C ILE A 596 -28.80 6.30 -13.06
N ASP A 597 -28.37 5.04 -13.09
CA ASP A 597 -27.44 4.52 -14.10
C ASP A 597 -28.12 4.13 -15.42
N ILE A 598 -29.46 4.14 -15.45
CA ILE A 598 -30.29 3.76 -16.61
C ILE A 598 -29.98 2.31 -17.07
N ASP A 599 -29.63 1.42 -16.14
CA ASP A 599 -29.40 0.00 -16.42
C ASP A 599 -30.71 -0.81 -16.38
N LYS A 600 -31.38 -0.86 -17.54
CA LYS A 600 -32.68 -1.55 -17.69
C LYS A 600 -32.59 -3.04 -17.39
N ALA A 601 -31.50 -3.70 -17.76
CA ALA A 601 -31.40 -5.16 -17.67
C ALA A 601 -31.27 -5.60 -16.21
N SER A 602 -30.33 -4.99 -15.49
CA SER A 602 -30.14 -5.27 -14.06
C SER A 602 -31.36 -4.83 -13.25
N LEU A 603 -31.99 -3.71 -13.59
CA LEU A 603 -33.18 -3.22 -12.88
C LEU A 603 -34.32 -4.23 -12.92
N VAL A 604 -34.59 -4.85 -14.07
CA VAL A 604 -35.63 -5.88 -14.19
C VAL A 604 -35.33 -7.08 -13.31
N ASN A 605 -34.08 -7.52 -13.25
CA ASN A 605 -33.67 -8.67 -12.43
C ASN A 605 -33.91 -8.37 -10.93
N THR A 606 -33.45 -7.22 -10.44
CA THR A 606 -33.64 -6.82 -9.04
C THR A 606 -35.11 -6.58 -8.72
N MET A 607 -35.89 -6.00 -9.65
CA MET A 607 -37.34 -5.84 -9.50
C MET A 607 -38.08 -7.17 -9.38
N GLN A 608 -37.65 -8.23 -10.08
CA GLN A 608 -38.27 -9.56 -9.94
C GLN A 608 -38.06 -10.13 -8.52
N LEU A 609 -36.90 -9.87 -7.91
CA LEU A 609 -36.62 -10.25 -6.52
C LEU A 609 -37.53 -9.47 -5.55
N LEU A 610 -37.70 -8.16 -5.74
CA LEU A 610 -38.63 -7.35 -4.96
C LEU A 610 -40.09 -7.80 -5.11
N LYS A 611 -40.51 -8.16 -6.33
CA LYS A 611 -41.87 -8.64 -6.61
C LYS A 611 -42.20 -9.91 -5.81
N ARG A 612 -41.24 -10.82 -5.61
CA ARG A 612 -41.44 -12.02 -4.78
C ARG A 612 -41.75 -11.66 -3.32
N ASN A 613 -41.24 -10.54 -2.84
CA ASN A 613 -41.40 -10.04 -1.47
C ASN A 613 -42.48 -8.94 -1.34
N TYR A 614 -43.42 -8.84 -2.29
CA TYR A 614 -44.40 -7.74 -2.37
C TYR A 614 -45.24 -7.55 -1.09
N LYS A 615 -45.66 -8.63 -0.43
CA LYS A 615 -46.44 -8.54 0.82
C LYS A 615 -45.61 -7.90 1.94
N ARG A 616 -44.37 -8.36 2.12
CA ARG A 616 -43.46 -7.84 3.14
C ARG A 616 -43.10 -6.37 2.92
N LEU A 617 -42.99 -5.94 1.66
CA LEU A 617 -42.78 -4.53 1.30
C LEU A 617 -43.91 -3.61 1.81
N ASN A 618 -45.17 -4.05 1.76
CA ASN A 618 -46.30 -3.28 2.28
C ASN A 618 -46.29 -3.15 3.81
N GLU A 619 -45.67 -4.11 4.51
CA GLU A 619 -45.56 -4.09 5.97
C GLU A 619 -44.40 -3.20 6.44
N LEU A 620 -43.29 -3.20 5.70
CA LEU A 620 -42.07 -2.48 6.07
C LEU A 620 -42.09 -0.99 5.72
N PHE A 621 -42.84 -0.59 4.68
CA PHE A 621 -42.79 0.76 4.13
C PHE A 621 -44.15 1.47 4.15
N PRO A 622 -44.17 2.80 4.34
CA PRO A 622 -45.40 3.59 4.31
C PRO A 622 -46.16 3.51 2.97
N ILE A 623 -45.43 3.31 1.88
CA ILE A 623 -45.93 3.06 0.54
C ILE A 623 -45.03 2.01 -0.10
N ASN A 624 -45.59 1.10 -0.91
CA ASN A 624 -44.80 0.04 -1.52
C ASN A 624 -43.77 0.61 -2.51
N PRO A 625 -42.45 0.49 -2.24
CA PRO A 625 -41.42 1.00 -3.14
C PRO A 625 -41.43 0.33 -4.52
N TYR A 626 -41.91 -0.93 -4.61
CA TYR A 626 -42.02 -1.63 -5.89
C TYR A 626 -42.96 -0.91 -6.86
N ASP A 627 -44.10 -0.39 -6.38
CA ASP A 627 -45.05 0.35 -7.21
C ASP A 627 -44.40 1.64 -7.77
N LEU A 628 -43.62 2.34 -6.94
CA LEU A 628 -42.88 3.56 -7.32
C LEU A 628 -41.80 3.23 -8.38
N ILE A 629 -41.03 2.16 -8.16
CA ILE A 629 -39.97 1.72 -9.08
C ILE A 629 -40.57 1.23 -10.40
N LEU A 630 -41.70 0.51 -10.35
CA LEU A 630 -42.42 0.04 -11.53
C LEU A 630 -42.90 1.19 -12.41
N TYR A 631 -43.38 2.27 -11.80
CA TYR A 631 -43.75 3.49 -12.51
C TYR A 631 -42.55 4.06 -13.30
N PHE A 632 -41.38 4.18 -12.68
CA PHE A 632 -40.17 4.64 -13.37
C PHE A 632 -39.73 3.68 -14.47
N TYR A 633 -39.76 2.37 -14.22
CA TYR A 633 -39.41 1.37 -15.21
C TYR A 633 -40.32 1.45 -16.44
N ASN A 634 -41.64 1.57 -16.24
CA ASN A 634 -42.61 1.72 -17.33
C ASN A 634 -42.37 3.00 -18.14
N ASN A 635 -42.01 4.10 -17.48
CA ASN A 635 -41.58 5.34 -18.16
C ASN A 635 -40.31 5.13 -18.99
N LEU A 636 -39.33 4.37 -18.49
CA LEU A 636 -38.08 4.07 -19.23
C LEU A 636 -38.29 3.18 -20.47
N ILE A 637 -39.41 2.46 -20.56
CA ILE A 637 -39.76 1.57 -21.68
C ILE A 637 -40.96 2.09 -22.49
N ASN A 638 -41.43 3.31 -22.22
CA ASN A 638 -42.56 3.95 -22.87
C ASN A 638 -43.85 3.11 -22.84
N LYS A 639 -44.10 2.40 -21.73
CA LYS A 639 -45.38 1.72 -21.49
C LYS A 639 -46.35 2.65 -20.75
N PRO A 640 -47.64 2.64 -21.11
CA PRO A 640 -48.64 3.43 -20.41
C PRO A 640 -48.78 2.94 -18.96
N ASN A 641 -48.78 3.89 -18.01
CA ASN A 641 -49.02 3.63 -16.60
C ASN A 641 -50.52 3.70 -16.29
N GLU A 642 -51.08 2.67 -15.64
CA GLU A 642 -52.45 2.72 -15.11
C GLU A 642 -52.47 3.61 -13.85
N GLY A 643 -52.70 4.92 -14.02
CA GLY A 643 -52.34 5.94 -13.03
C GLY A 643 -53.24 6.11 -11.79
N ARG A 644 -54.54 5.79 -11.87
CA ARG A 644 -55.50 6.25 -10.84
C ARG A 644 -55.31 5.63 -9.45
N SER A 645 -55.08 4.33 -9.36
CA SER A 645 -54.93 3.65 -8.04
C SER A 645 -53.63 4.02 -7.32
N PHE A 646 -52.63 4.50 -8.04
CA PHE A 646 -51.30 4.79 -7.50
C PHE A 646 -51.19 6.22 -6.97
N GLU A 647 -51.77 7.19 -7.67
CA GLU A 647 -51.88 8.58 -7.21
C GLU A 647 -52.69 8.67 -5.90
N ASP A 648 -53.79 7.92 -5.80
CA ASP A 648 -54.59 7.84 -4.57
C ASP A 648 -53.78 7.35 -3.36
N LYS A 649 -52.82 6.44 -3.55
CA LYS A 649 -51.93 5.97 -2.48
C LYS A 649 -50.98 7.07 -2.00
N ILE A 650 -50.43 7.86 -2.93
CA ILE A 650 -49.53 8.98 -2.59
C ILE A 650 -50.30 10.08 -1.85
N ILE A 651 -51.51 10.41 -2.30
CA ILE A 651 -52.38 11.40 -1.65
C ILE A 651 -52.75 10.95 -0.23
N LYS A 652 -53.13 9.68 -0.05
CA LYS A 652 -53.39 9.11 1.28
C LYS A 652 -52.17 9.21 2.20
N LEU A 653 -50.98 8.89 1.70
CA LEU A 653 -49.74 9.04 2.46
C LEU A 653 -49.48 10.51 2.83
N CYS A 654 -49.68 11.44 1.89
CA CYS A 654 -49.53 12.87 2.15
C CYS A 654 -50.44 13.34 3.29
N HIS A 655 -51.71 12.93 3.29
CA HIS A 655 -52.65 13.25 4.36
C HIS A 655 -52.26 12.63 5.70
N GLN A 656 -51.77 11.38 5.70
CA GLN A 656 -51.28 10.73 6.93
C GLN A 656 -50.08 11.46 7.53
N ILE A 657 -49.16 11.94 6.70
CA ILE A 657 -48.00 12.71 7.16
C ILE A 657 -48.46 14.07 7.71
N ASP A 658 -49.35 14.77 7.02
CA ASP A 658 -49.81 16.10 7.43
C ASP A 658 -50.64 16.07 8.74
N GLN A 659 -51.37 14.98 8.98
CA GLN A 659 -52.12 14.74 10.21
C GLN A 659 -51.26 14.22 11.37
N SER A 660 -50.01 13.84 11.11
CA SER A 660 -49.13 13.29 12.14
C SER A 660 -48.61 14.40 13.07
N PRO A 661 -48.41 14.11 14.37
CA PRO A 661 -47.91 15.10 15.31
C PRO A 661 -46.47 15.53 14.94
N PRO A 662 -46.10 16.80 15.20
CA PRO A 662 -44.77 17.30 14.87
C PRO A 662 -43.72 16.64 15.78
N LEU A 663 -42.79 15.92 15.16
CA LEU A 663 -41.69 15.22 15.82
C LEU A 663 -40.47 16.15 15.90
N ARG A 664 -40.46 17.01 16.93
CA ARG A 664 -39.35 17.95 17.15
C ARG A 664 -38.13 17.19 17.65
N ASN A 665 -37.03 17.27 16.89
CA ASN A 665 -35.73 16.66 17.15
C ASN A 665 -35.62 15.15 16.89
N GLU A 666 -36.62 14.53 16.28
CA GLU A 666 -36.49 13.16 15.78
C GLU A 666 -35.90 13.13 14.36
N ALA A 667 -35.11 12.10 14.08
CA ALA A 667 -34.59 11.84 12.75
C ALA A 667 -35.60 11.02 11.94
N LEU A 668 -35.59 11.19 10.62
CA LEU A 668 -36.35 10.32 9.73
C LEU A 668 -35.80 8.90 9.81
N THR A 669 -36.71 7.92 9.76
CA THR A 669 -36.32 6.52 9.63
C THR A 669 -35.78 6.25 8.23
N THR A 670 -34.93 5.23 8.09
CA THR A 670 -34.36 4.86 6.79
C THR A 670 -35.43 4.47 5.77
N THR A 671 -36.51 3.82 6.22
CA THR A 671 -37.64 3.47 5.37
C THR A 671 -38.37 4.72 4.86
N GLU A 672 -38.58 5.73 5.71
CA GLU A 672 -39.13 7.03 5.30
C GLU A 672 -38.22 7.76 4.32
N ILE A 673 -36.91 7.80 4.56
CA ILE A 673 -35.94 8.45 3.65
C ILE A 673 -36.00 7.83 2.25
N LEU A 674 -35.95 6.49 2.16
CA LEU A 674 -35.98 5.78 0.89
C LEU A 674 -37.33 5.98 0.17
N CYS A 675 -38.45 5.89 0.89
CA CYS A 675 -39.78 6.08 0.30
C CYS A 675 -40.04 7.51 -0.13
N TYR A 676 -39.80 8.49 0.73
CA TYR A 676 -40.07 9.90 0.44
C TYR A 676 -39.23 10.39 -0.73
N ARG A 677 -37.98 9.93 -0.84
CA ARG A 677 -37.14 10.18 -2.02
C ARG A 677 -37.79 9.69 -3.31
N LEU A 678 -38.25 8.44 -3.34
CA LEU A 678 -38.91 7.86 -4.51
C LEU A 678 -40.22 8.58 -4.85
N VAL A 679 -41.06 8.87 -3.84
CA VAL A 679 -42.34 9.60 -4.03
C VAL A 679 -42.11 10.98 -4.65
N LEU A 680 -41.14 11.74 -4.15
CA LEU A 680 -40.83 13.07 -4.68
C LEU A 680 -40.37 13.01 -6.13
N LEU A 681 -39.50 12.05 -6.46
CA LEU A 681 -39.07 11.82 -7.84
C LEU A 681 -40.27 11.42 -8.74
N THR A 682 -41.20 10.61 -8.22
CA THR A 682 -42.39 10.18 -8.97
C THR A 682 -43.34 11.34 -9.25
N LEU A 683 -43.66 12.15 -8.24
CA LEU A 683 -44.51 13.33 -8.39
C LEU A 683 -43.90 14.34 -9.35
N PHE A 684 -42.59 14.53 -9.28
CA PHE A 684 -41.87 15.42 -10.18
C PHE A 684 -41.89 14.91 -11.63
N THR A 685 -41.76 13.60 -11.83
CA THR A 685 -41.83 12.99 -13.19
C THR A 685 -43.23 13.00 -13.79
N GLN A 686 -44.28 12.97 -12.97
CA GLN A 686 -45.69 13.14 -13.36
C GLN A 686 -46.07 14.59 -13.68
N LYS A 687 -45.16 15.56 -13.54
CA LYS A 687 -45.43 17.01 -13.65
C LYS A 687 -46.48 17.50 -12.63
N ASN A 688 -46.71 16.77 -11.55
CA ASN A 688 -47.62 17.17 -10.48
C ASN A 688 -46.89 18.01 -9.41
N TYR A 689 -46.43 19.20 -9.82
CA TYR A 689 -45.61 20.08 -8.98
C TYR A 689 -46.36 20.61 -7.76
N ALA A 690 -47.68 20.77 -7.85
CA ALA A 690 -48.51 21.21 -6.73
C ALA A 690 -48.54 20.17 -5.60
N GLU A 691 -48.74 18.89 -5.93
CA GLU A 691 -48.67 17.81 -4.94
C GLU A 691 -47.24 17.58 -4.44
N CYS A 692 -46.22 17.76 -5.28
CA CYS A 692 -44.83 17.73 -4.84
C CYS A 692 -44.57 18.77 -3.74
N HIS A 693 -45.04 20.02 -3.93
CA HIS A 693 -44.96 21.07 -2.92
C HIS A 693 -45.71 20.69 -1.63
N ARG A 694 -46.95 20.19 -1.74
CA ARG A 694 -47.74 19.76 -0.58
C ARG A 694 -47.06 18.64 0.20
N PHE A 695 -46.48 17.67 -0.50
CA PHE A 695 -45.77 16.56 0.12
C PHE A 695 -44.53 17.03 0.89
N ILE A 696 -43.73 17.94 0.33
CA ILE A 696 -42.58 18.54 1.03
C ILE A 696 -43.05 19.32 2.26
N MET A 697 -44.15 20.07 2.16
CA MET A 697 -44.71 20.80 3.30
C MET A 697 -45.25 19.86 4.39
N ALA A 698 -45.87 18.73 4.02
CA ALA A 698 -46.29 17.71 4.98
C ALA A 698 -45.09 17.11 5.73
N ILE A 699 -43.99 16.80 5.02
CA ILE A 699 -42.73 16.37 5.66
C ILE A 699 -42.21 17.42 6.63
N LEU A 700 -42.27 18.71 6.26
CA LEU A 700 -41.85 19.81 7.14
C LEU A 700 -42.75 19.98 8.36
N ASN A 701 -44.06 19.77 8.22
CA ASN A 701 -44.99 19.81 9.34
C ASN A 701 -44.69 18.68 10.34
N LYS A 702 -44.42 17.48 9.84
CA LYS A 702 -43.99 16.34 10.67
C LYS A 702 -42.59 16.54 11.27
N TYR A 703 -41.64 17.08 10.51
CA TYR A 703 -40.24 17.31 10.92
C TYR A 703 -39.80 18.77 10.74
N PRO A 704 -40.18 19.68 11.66
CA PRO A 704 -39.95 21.13 11.49
C PRO A 704 -38.48 21.54 11.38
N ASN A 705 -37.58 20.77 11.98
CA ASN A 705 -36.15 21.10 12.06
C ASN A 705 -35.32 20.50 10.92
N ILE A 706 -35.92 19.79 9.96
CA ILE A 706 -35.21 18.98 8.96
C ILE A 706 -34.17 19.78 8.15
N PHE A 707 -34.45 21.04 7.82
CA PHE A 707 -33.53 21.90 7.06
C PHE A 707 -32.36 22.44 7.88
N TYR A 708 -32.42 22.35 9.22
CA TYR A 708 -31.33 22.78 10.11
C TYR A 708 -30.39 21.62 10.49
N ILE A 709 -30.74 20.38 10.09
CA ILE A 709 -29.94 19.18 10.34
C ILE A 709 -28.73 19.16 9.39
N ARG A 710 -27.55 19.56 9.91
CA ARG A 710 -26.31 19.70 9.11
C ARG A 710 -25.63 18.38 8.76
N ASN A 711 -25.99 17.29 9.44
CA ASN A 711 -25.43 15.96 9.25
C ASN A 711 -26.25 15.08 8.28
N SER A 712 -27.39 15.55 7.78
CA SER A 712 -28.25 14.76 6.90
C SER A 712 -28.12 15.20 5.45
N VAL A 713 -27.83 14.24 4.57
CA VAL A 713 -27.83 14.42 3.10
C VAL A 713 -29.25 14.58 2.54
N PHE A 714 -30.27 14.13 3.29
CA PHE A 714 -31.66 14.25 2.86
C PHE A 714 -32.19 15.70 2.93
N SER A 715 -31.66 16.50 3.86
CA SER A 715 -32.00 17.93 3.97
C SER A 715 -31.69 18.73 2.69
N PRO A 716 -30.45 18.73 2.16
CA PRO A 716 -30.15 19.43 0.91
C PRO A 716 -30.88 18.79 -0.29
N PHE A 717 -31.14 17.47 -0.29
CA PHE A 717 -31.96 16.84 -1.32
C PHE A 717 -33.38 17.44 -1.39
N LEU A 718 -34.04 17.60 -0.24
CA LEU A 718 -35.37 18.21 -0.14
C LEU A 718 -35.37 19.68 -0.56
N LEU A 719 -34.33 20.44 -0.17
CA LEU A 719 -34.19 21.85 -0.57
C LEU A 719 -34.07 21.99 -2.09
N ILE A 720 -33.25 21.16 -2.73
CA ILE A 720 -33.08 21.14 -4.18
C ILE A 720 -34.41 20.82 -4.88
N HIS A 721 -35.14 19.80 -4.42
CA HIS A 721 -36.45 19.44 -5.00
C HIS A 721 -37.52 20.51 -4.77
N LEU A 722 -37.52 21.15 -3.59
CA LEU A 722 -38.40 22.28 -3.31
C LEU A 722 -38.07 23.47 -4.23
N GLY A 723 -36.79 23.73 -4.47
CA GLY A 723 -36.29 24.73 -5.40
C GLY A 723 -36.81 24.50 -6.82
N HIS A 724 -36.62 23.30 -7.35
CA HIS A 724 -37.15 22.90 -8.66
C HIS A 724 -38.68 23.03 -8.73
N THR A 725 -39.38 22.66 -7.67
CA THR A 725 -40.84 22.79 -7.59
C THR A 725 -41.27 24.26 -7.66
N TYR A 726 -40.60 25.16 -6.94
CA TYR A 726 -40.85 26.60 -7.04
C TYR A 726 -40.54 27.17 -8.42
N LEU A 727 -39.49 26.71 -9.10
CA LEU A 727 -39.20 27.10 -10.48
C LEU A 727 -40.36 26.73 -11.41
N LYS A 728 -40.86 25.49 -11.33
CA LYS A 728 -41.95 25.00 -12.20
C LYS A 728 -43.30 25.65 -11.88
N LEU A 729 -43.49 26.17 -10.66
CA LEU A 729 -44.65 26.97 -10.26
C LEU A 729 -44.45 28.48 -10.47
N ASN A 730 -43.38 28.91 -11.14
CA ASN A 730 -43.04 30.31 -11.42
C ASN A 730 -42.82 31.20 -10.17
N TYR A 731 -42.42 30.61 -9.04
CA TYR A 731 -42.08 31.32 -7.80
C TYR A 731 -40.59 31.67 -7.70
N TYR A 732 -40.08 32.45 -8.66
CA TYR A 732 -38.64 32.72 -8.83
C TYR A 732 -37.97 33.35 -7.58
N LYS A 733 -38.64 34.27 -6.88
CA LYS A 733 -38.10 34.87 -5.64
C LYS A 733 -37.87 33.83 -4.54
N LYS A 734 -38.75 32.83 -4.43
CA LYS A 734 -38.59 31.73 -3.47
C LYS A 734 -37.49 30.76 -3.92
N ALA A 735 -37.40 30.48 -5.23
CA ALA A 735 -36.33 29.67 -5.79
C ALA A 735 -34.94 30.30 -5.58
N GLN A 736 -34.78 31.61 -5.81
CA GLN A 736 -33.52 32.34 -5.55
C GLN A 736 -33.07 32.20 -4.08
N ARG A 737 -33.99 32.34 -3.12
CA ARG A 737 -33.68 32.15 -1.69
C ARG A 737 -33.13 30.76 -1.40
N ILE A 738 -33.65 29.74 -2.08
CA ILE A 738 -33.15 28.36 -1.96
C ILE A 738 -31.76 28.26 -2.59
N VAL A 739 -31.54 28.85 -3.78
CA VAL A 739 -30.20 28.91 -4.40
C VAL A 739 -29.19 29.50 -3.42
N ASP A 740 -29.46 30.69 -2.88
CA ASP A 740 -28.55 31.38 -1.95
C ASP A 740 -28.29 30.59 -0.67
N PHE A 741 -29.31 29.87 -0.18
CA PHE A 741 -29.21 29.07 1.04
C PHE A 741 -28.39 27.79 0.82
N VAL A 742 -28.63 27.07 -0.27
CA VAL A 742 -27.87 25.86 -0.59
C VAL A 742 -26.43 26.19 -0.98
N ASP A 743 -26.17 27.34 -1.61
CA ASP A 743 -24.81 27.81 -1.90
C ASP A 743 -24.02 28.06 -0.60
N LYS A 744 -24.67 28.60 0.45
CA LYS A 744 -24.06 28.72 1.79
C LYS A 744 -23.82 27.37 2.46
N ILE A 745 -24.69 26.39 2.25
CA ILE A 745 -24.52 25.02 2.76
C ILE A 745 -23.30 24.35 2.12
N ILE A 746 -23.16 24.43 0.79
CA ILE A 746 -22.08 23.76 0.07
C ILE A 746 -20.72 24.42 0.35
N ARG A 747 -20.69 25.74 0.58
CA ARG A 747 -19.49 26.46 1.02
C ARG A 747 -19.10 26.19 2.48
N SER A 748 -19.99 25.58 3.28
CA SER A 748 -19.72 25.26 4.68
C SER A 748 -18.99 23.93 4.80
N ASP A 749 -17.77 23.96 5.34
CA ASP A 749 -16.94 22.77 5.53
C ASP A 749 -17.56 21.72 6.47
N TYR A 750 -18.51 22.09 7.33
CA TYR A 750 -19.07 21.21 8.37
C TYR A 750 -20.45 20.64 8.04
N THR A 751 -21.02 21.04 6.90
CA THR A 751 -22.32 20.51 6.45
C THR A 751 -22.07 19.31 5.56
N TYR A 752 -22.76 18.21 5.85
CA TYR A 752 -22.56 16.98 5.09
C TYR A 752 -23.36 17.00 3.80
N TYR A 753 -22.67 16.89 2.67
CA TYR A 753 -23.26 16.72 1.35
C TYR A 753 -22.37 15.82 0.48
N THR A 754 -23.00 15.14 -0.48
CA THR A 754 -22.34 14.19 -1.37
C THR A 754 -22.14 14.80 -2.75
N PRO A 755 -21.24 14.25 -3.59
CA PRO A 755 -21.13 14.67 -4.99
C PRO A 755 -22.47 14.61 -5.74
N PHE A 756 -23.32 13.62 -5.44
CA PHE A 756 -24.67 13.52 -5.99
C PHE A 756 -25.54 14.76 -5.68
N ILE A 757 -25.51 15.24 -4.43
CA ILE A 757 -26.20 16.48 -4.04
C ILE A 757 -25.59 17.71 -4.72
N SER A 758 -24.25 17.76 -4.85
CA SER A 758 -23.56 18.86 -5.54
C SER A 758 -23.99 18.95 -7.00
N VAL A 759 -24.02 17.84 -7.72
CA VAL A 759 -24.48 17.80 -9.13
C VAL A 759 -25.96 18.16 -9.23
N GLY A 760 -26.81 17.64 -8.33
CA GLY A 760 -28.21 18.04 -8.25
C GLY A 760 -28.41 19.54 -8.02
N PHE A 761 -27.53 20.16 -7.22
CA PHE A 761 -27.55 21.61 -7.00
C PHE A 761 -27.12 22.39 -8.24
N PHE A 762 -26.08 21.96 -8.97
CA PHE A 762 -25.70 22.58 -10.24
C PHE A 762 -26.82 22.51 -11.28
N ILE A 763 -27.52 21.38 -11.38
CA ILE A 763 -28.72 21.22 -12.22
C ILE A 763 -29.80 22.24 -11.83
N PHE A 764 -30.07 22.38 -10.53
CA PHE A 764 -31.04 23.35 -10.02
C PHE A 764 -30.65 24.79 -10.33
N LYS A 765 -29.38 25.14 -10.12
CA LYS A 765 -28.85 26.48 -10.32
C LYS A 765 -28.82 26.87 -11.81
N ALA A 766 -28.39 25.96 -12.68
CA ALA A 766 -28.48 26.13 -14.13
C ALA A 766 -29.92 26.31 -14.60
N SER A 767 -30.85 25.48 -14.10
CA SER A 767 -32.28 25.60 -14.39
C SER A 767 -32.84 26.96 -13.94
N PHE A 768 -32.42 27.44 -12.76
CA PHE A 768 -32.82 28.74 -12.25
C PHE A 768 -32.37 29.88 -13.17
N TYR A 769 -31.09 29.88 -13.57
CA TYR A 769 -30.53 30.90 -14.46
C TYR A 769 -31.18 30.89 -15.85
N ASN A 770 -31.51 29.72 -16.40
CA ASN A 770 -32.30 29.59 -17.63
C ASN A 770 -33.67 30.26 -17.49
N CYS A 771 -34.37 30.03 -16.38
CA CYS A 771 -35.70 30.62 -16.16
C CYS A 771 -35.68 32.15 -16.00
N ILE A 772 -34.57 32.74 -15.57
CA ILE A 772 -34.42 34.20 -15.45
C ILE A 772 -33.68 34.84 -16.64
N HIS A 773 -33.51 34.09 -17.74
CA HIS A 773 -32.84 34.52 -18.97
C HIS A 773 -31.36 34.90 -18.81
N ASN A 774 -30.68 34.38 -17.79
CA ASN A 774 -29.23 34.54 -17.62
C ASN A 774 -28.50 33.29 -18.17
N TYR A 775 -28.48 33.16 -19.49
CA TYR A 775 -28.03 31.95 -20.17
C TYR A 775 -26.52 31.70 -20.03
N GLU A 776 -25.70 32.74 -20.01
CA GLU A 776 -24.24 32.62 -19.83
C GLU A 776 -23.90 31.93 -18.50
N GLN A 777 -24.52 32.39 -17.41
CA GLN A 777 -24.31 31.78 -16.10
C GLN A 777 -24.85 30.35 -16.06
N ALA A 778 -25.98 30.07 -16.74
CA ALA A 778 -26.53 28.71 -16.81
C ALA A 778 -25.57 27.72 -17.48
N VAL A 779 -24.82 28.16 -18.52
CA VAL A 779 -23.80 27.34 -19.17
C VAL A 779 -22.64 27.06 -18.21
N ILE A 780 -22.14 28.08 -17.50
CA ILE A 780 -21.04 27.92 -16.52
C ILE A 780 -21.40 26.90 -15.44
N GLU A 781 -22.59 27.02 -14.85
CA GLU A 781 -23.04 26.08 -13.81
C GLU A 781 -23.27 24.67 -14.38
N SER A 782 -23.71 24.56 -15.63
CA SER A 782 -23.85 23.26 -16.31
C SER A 782 -22.50 22.58 -16.52
N ASP A 783 -21.47 23.34 -16.90
CA ASP A 783 -20.11 22.83 -17.11
C ASP A 783 -19.44 22.37 -15.82
N GLU A 784 -19.60 23.11 -14.72
CA GLU A 784 -19.12 22.68 -13.40
C GLU A 784 -19.86 21.41 -12.93
N GLY A 785 -21.17 21.32 -13.18
CA GLY A 785 -21.94 20.09 -12.93
C GLY A 785 -21.46 18.89 -13.74
N LEU A 786 -21.15 19.07 -15.03
CA LEU A 786 -20.71 18.01 -15.94
C LEU A 786 -19.37 17.42 -15.50
N LYS A 787 -18.40 18.27 -15.12
CA LYS A 787 -17.08 17.81 -14.62
C LYS A 787 -17.20 16.84 -13.45
N ILE A 788 -18.13 17.08 -12.53
CA ILE A 788 -18.35 16.21 -11.36
C ILE A 788 -19.15 14.97 -11.76
N ALA A 789 -20.18 15.11 -12.61
CA ALA A 789 -21.02 14.00 -13.05
C ALA A 789 -20.23 12.96 -13.86
N GLU A 790 -19.36 13.40 -14.76
CA GLU A 790 -18.46 12.55 -15.56
C GLU A 790 -17.48 11.78 -14.67
N LYS A 791 -16.89 12.47 -13.68
CA LYS A 791 -15.93 11.86 -12.74
C LYS A 791 -16.56 10.74 -11.91
N GLU A 792 -17.82 10.89 -11.51
CA GLU A 792 -18.52 9.97 -10.61
C GLU A 792 -19.46 8.99 -11.35
N ASP A 793 -19.52 9.02 -12.69
CA ASP A 793 -20.37 8.19 -13.55
C ASP A 793 -21.88 8.32 -13.23
N PHE A 794 -22.38 9.56 -13.11
CA PHE A 794 -23.80 9.86 -12.87
C PHE A 794 -24.59 10.07 -14.16
N LYS A 795 -24.81 8.99 -14.92
CA LYS A 795 -25.36 9.03 -16.29
C LYS A 795 -26.64 9.85 -16.45
N MET A 796 -27.65 9.67 -15.58
CA MET A 796 -28.90 10.43 -15.66
C MET A 796 -28.70 11.94 -15.44
N LEU A 797 -27.82 12.31 -14.51
CA LEU A 797 -27.53 13.70 -14.20
C LEU A 797 -26.70 14.35 -15.31
N GLU A 798 -25.79 13.60 -15.92
CA GLU A 798 -25.01 14.03 -17.08
C GLU A 798 -25.90 14.34 -18.28
N VAL A 799 -26.83 13.43 -18.62
CA VAL A 799 -27.84 13.68 -19.68
C VAL A 799 -28.64 14.94 -19.36
N THR A 800 -29.07 15.10 -18.11
CA THR A 800 -29.82 16.28 -17.66
C THR A 800 -29.04 17.59 -17.86
N LEU A 801 -27.76 17.60 -17.49
CA LEU A 801 -26.88 18.76 -17.65
C LEU A 801 -26.60 19.09 -19.12
N TYR A 802 -26.38 18.07 -19.97
CA TYR A 802 -26.26 18.29 -21.41
C TYR A 802 -27.52 18.92 -22.01
N LEU A 803 -28.71 18.44 -21.62
CA LEU A 803 -29.97 19.00 -22.11
C LEU A 803 -30.18 20.44 -21.64
N LEU A 804 -29.82 20.78 -20.41
CA LEU A 804 -29.87 22.14 -19.88
C LEU A 804 -28.89 23.05 -20.61
N LYS A 805 -27.65 22.61 -20.82
CA LYS A 805 -26.62 23.35 -21.57
C LYS A 805 -27.06 23.63 -23.01
N ILE A 806 -27.62 22.63 -23.70
CA ILE A 806 -28.17 22.81 -25.05
C ILE A 806 -29.30 23.84 -25.05
N ASP A 807 -30.17 23.83 -24.05
CA ASP A 807 -31.25 24.81 -23.94
C ASP A 807 -30.72 26.23 -23.73
N SER A 808 -29.75 26.41 -22.83
CA SER A 808 -29.08 27.69 -22.59
C SER A 808 -28.39 28.24 -23.83
N LEU A 809 -27.62 27.40 -24.54
CA LEU A 809 -26.83 27.80 -25.70
C LEU A 809 -27.66 28.19 -26.93
N LYS A 810 -28.91 27.72 -27.04
CA LYS A 810 -29.81 28.18 -28.13
C LYS A 810 -30.18 29.65 -28.03
N HIS A 811 -30.09 30.20 -26.82
CA HIS A 811 -30.43 31.59 -26.55
C HIS A 811 -29.20 32.50 -26.45
N THR A 812 -28.00 31.95 -26.70
CA THR A 812 -26.75 32.72 -26.84
C THR A 812 -26.34 32.82 -28.32
N ASP A 813 -25.49 33.78 -28.67
CA ASP A 813 -25.06 34.03 -30.06
C ASP A 813 -24.10 32.94 -30.64
N VAL A 814 -23.94 31.80 -29.96
CA VAL A 814 -22.91 30.80 -30.24
C VAL A 814 -23.50 29.51 -30.85
N SER A 815 -24.08 29.64 -32.05
CA SER A 815 -24.77 28.52 -32.73
C SER A 815 -23.88 27.30 -33.05
N GLU A 816 -22.56 27.47 -33.20
CA GLU A 816 -21.63 26.37 -33.50
C GLU A 816 -21.44 25.43 -32.29
N GLU A 817 -21.49 25.97 -31.08
CA GLU A 817 -21.32 25.19 -29.84
C GLU A 817 -22.52 24.28 -29.57
N VAL A 818 -23.75 24.71 -29.92
CA VAL A 818 -24.96 23.89 -29.79
C VAL A 818 -24.81 22.56 -30.54
N SER A 819 -24.34 22.61 -31.78
CA SER A 819 -24.12 21.41 -32.62
C SER A 819 -23.06 20.48 -32.02
N ASN A 820 -22.00 21.04 -31.44
CA ASN A 820 -20.95 20.26 -30.79
C ASN A 820 -21.46 19.55 -29.54
N ILE A 821 -22.22 20.23 -28.68
CA ILE A 821 -22.79 19.61 -27.47
C ILE A 821 -23.85 18.55 -27.82
N ILE A 822 -24.68 18.79 -28.84
CA ILE A 822 -25.61 17.77 -29.33
C ILE A 822 -24.85 16.52 -29.79
N LYS A 823 -23.74 16.69 -30.52
CA LYS A 823 -22.89 15.58 -30.94
C LYS A 823 -22.28 14.83 -29.76
N GLN A 824 -21.81 15.55 -28.73
CA GLN A 824 -21.31 14.94 -27.49
C GLN A 824 -22.39 14.11 -26.79
N LEU A 825 -23.60 14.67 -26.62
CA LEU A 825 -24.73 13.95 -26.03
C LEU A 825 -25.12 12.70 -26.85
N LEU A 826 -25.19 12.80 -28.18
CA LEU A 826 -25.49 11.65 -29.04
C LEU A 826 -24.40 10.57 -28.95
N ASN A 827 -23.13 10.98 -28.94
CA ASN A 827 -22.00 10.07 -28.74
C ASN A 827 -22.11 9.36 -27.38
N PHE A 828 -22.35 10.10 -26.30
CA PHE A 828 -22.56 9.56 -24.96
C PHE A 828 -23.70 8.54 -24.91
N LEU A 829 -24.88 8.90 -25.42
CA LEU A 829 -26.05 8.02 -25.47
C LEU A 829 -25.77 6.75 -26.30
N SER A 830 -25.05 6.88 -27.42
CA SER A 830 -24.66 5.75 -28.27
C SER A 830 -23.68 4.81 -27.56
N TYR A 831 -22.66 5.37 -26.91
CA TYR A 831 -21.63 4.63 -26.18
C TYR A 831 -22.22 3.83 -25.02
N HIS A 832 -23.13 4.45 -24.25
CA HIS A 832 -23.79 3.79 -23.13
C HIS A 832 -25.06 3.01 -23.50
N LYS A 833 -25.43 2.94 -24.79
CA LYS A 833 -26.66 2.28 -25.28
C LYS A 833 -27.94 2.78 -24.60
N ILE A 834 -27.95 4.06 -24.19
CA ILE A 834 -29.09 4.68 -23.55
C ILE A 834 -30.07 5.14 -24.64
N SER A 835 -31.31 4.65 -24.58
CA SER A 835 -32.38 5.22 -25.40
C SER A 835 -32.61 6.67 -24.97
N MET A 836 -32.63 7.62 -25.91
CA MET A 836 -33.00 9.02 -25.65
C MET A 836 -34.20 9.05 -24.70
N PRO A 837 -34.01 9.44 -23.44
CA PRO A 837 -35.09 9.39 -22.46
C PRO A 837 -36.14 10.43 -22.82
N ASP A 838 -37.42 10.12 -22.61
CA ASP A 838 -38.50 11.10 -22.70
C ASP A 838 -38.45 12.05 -21.48
N TYR A 839 -37.32 12.72 -21.25
CA TYR A 839 -37.17 13.73 -20.20
C TYR A 839 -37.75 15.06 -20.66
N THR A 840 -39.07 15.09 -20.85
CA THR A 840 -39.85 16.31 -21.10
C THR A 840 -40.03 17.19 -19.85
N ASN A 841 -39.32 16.88 -18.75
CA ASN A 841 -39.58 17.45 -17.43
C ASN A 841 -38.71 18.65 -17.05
N LEU A 842 -37.65 18.94 -17.81
CA LEU A 842 -36.74 20.03 -17.49
C LEU A 842 -36.96 21.29 -18.30
N ASN A 843 -37.48 21.20 -19.53
CA ASN A 843 -37.54 22.34 -20.44
C ASN A 843 -38.97 22.65 -20.89
N GLY A 844 -39.25 23.93 -21.16
CA GLY A 844 -40.54 24.44 -21.60
C GLY A 844 -40.96 23.93 -23.00
N GLY A 845 -42.11 24.41 -23.48
CA GLY A 845 -42.73 23.96 -24.74
C GLY A 845 -41.83 24.04 -25.99
N ASP A 846 -40.82 24.91 -26.00
CA ASP A 846 -39.85 25.06 -27.11
C ASP A 846 -38.88 23.86 -27.23
N PHE A 847 -38.75 23.05 -26.17
CA PHE A 847 -37.92 21.85 -26.20
C PHE A 847 -38.55 20.72 -27.01
N GLU A 848 -39.88 20.68 -27.14
CA GLU A 848 -40.60 19.70 -27.98
C GLU A 848 -40.26 19.86 -29.46
N GLN A 849 -40.02 21.10 -29.92
CA GLN A 849 -39.53 21.38 -31.28
C GLN A 849 -38.08 20.93 -31.46
N THR A 850 -37.21 21.16 -30.47
CA THR A 850 -35.82 20.67 -30.52
C THR A 850 -35.77 19.14 -30.47
N PHE A 851 -36.69 18.50 -29.74
CA PHE A 851 -36.84 17.05 -29.66
C PHE A 851 -37.30 16.44 -30.99
N LYS A 852 -38.17 17.15 -31.74
CA LYS A 852 -38.51 16.81 -33.13
C LYS A 852 -37.32 16.96 -34.08
N VAL A 853 -36.51 18.01 -33.91
CA VAL A 853 -35.28 18.23 -34.68
C VAL A 853 -34.21 17.17 -34.38
N LEU A 854 -33.99 16.80 -33.12
CA LEU A 854 -33.08 15.72 -32.71
C LEU A 854 -33.54 14.34 -33.22
N LYS A 855 -34.86 14.08 -33.29
CA LYS A 855 -35.40 12.89 -33.98
C LYS A 855 -35.15 12.93 -35.50
N SER A 856 -35.10 14.10 -36.12
CA SER A 856 -34.83 14.24 -37.55
C SER A 856 -33.36 13.98 -37.94
N TYR A 857 -32.41 14.23 -37.02
CA TYR A 857 -31.00 13.85 -37.18
C TYR A 857 -30.71 12.34 -37.02
N ARG A 858 -31.73 11.55 -36.66
CA ARG A 858 -31.65 10.10 -36.51
C ARG A 858 -31.98 9.33 -37.81
N LYS A 859 -32.32 10.05 -38.88
CA LYS A 859 -32.55 9.49 -40.22
C LYS A 859 -31.31 9.59 -41.08
#